data_AF-A0A7S3NL41-F1
#
_entry.id   AF-A0A7S3NL41-F1
#
_cell.length_a   1.000
_cell.length_b   1.000
_cell.length_c   1.000
_cell.angle_alpha   90.00
_cell.angle_beta   90.00
_cell.angle_gamma   90.00
#
_symmetry.space_group_name_H-M   'P 1'
#
loop_
_entity.id
_entity.type
_entity.pdbx_description
1 polymer ?
#
loop_
_entity_poly.entity_id
_entity_poly.type
_entity_poly.pdbx_seq_one_letter_code
_entity_poly.pdbx_strand_id
1 'polypeptide(L)'
;INSNITLVMAPAPNKRWLSGFSSRSVFSDESKHHYESRRWNLTRSSAKRAIQRVTTFETSLGRVAATRAPKHSTYTIDPNRLDPYYDIALIFAILFTAIVTPAEIGFIAFTRNESIDWLFFLNQVVNIIFVIDIFLNFFFAFQLPNDTWVKDHRQIIHHYLCGNFVIDLIASFPYDLIMYMVRSKTIRSLSAMRIMRIIRLLKLLRLSRSSRLIRRYRADISLSFGLINVAYFMIVSLIVAHWIACAWGIVGNASSSIENSWMTPFRDGDFAWSINAPKNQYLISLYMSIMVLTTVGFGDVVPKTLAEYTLLTLAILVGAFIWAFIIGSVCGTIANLDLIKIVHRQRYDQINDLLIDMKIPSTLAHRVRAYLYQSEEVDRHIEYSSLMSYLSPTLQQEIAENLLKKNVCKVHYFFSRTLKFKMAVFKILETRLYCPKEDIATPHLIVIMNNGIVQLLHQNWQLAIRGDALNLDFMIKSKKYRKVPHMRCLSYTEVNILSSEALEKILVQFPKERILLLWIKIFYAIRNCRIFYGMPGLCRLASHSLSIDAEQKTTKEIKPTPIDDLQLGLKAMQSGNIVACSERLRDNELYVEIALEHSAYAFQFASLRVRSSLKIILIAIQKAGNSHWREVVLPHVPEDVRDLINYLLALKK
;
A
#
# COMPACT_ATOMS: atom_id res chain seq x y z
N ILE A 1 -18.37 -2.07 34.41
CA ILE A 1 -19.32 -3.19 34.61
C ILE A 1 -18.73 -4.40 33.91
N ASN A 2 -18.25 -5.37 34.70
CA ASN A 2 -17.76 -6.67 34.23
C ASN A 2 -18.90 -7.45 33.58
N SER A 3 -18.65 -8.10 32.45
CA SER A 3 -19.36 -9.33 32.09
C SER A 3 -18.46 -10.25 31.26
N ASN A 4 -18.21 -11.42 31.86
CA ASN A 4 -17.55 -12.58 31.30
C ASN A 4 -18.45 -13.21 30.23
N ILE A 5 -17.87 -13.62 29.11
CA ILE A 5 -18.52 -14.57 28.19
C ILE A 5 -17.72 -15.87 28.23
N THR A 6 -18.32 -16.83 28.93
CA THR A 6 -18.02 -18.26 29.00
C THR A 6 -18.06 -18.91 27.63
N LEU A 7 -16.93 -19.47 27.19
CA LEU A 7 -16.81 -20.34 26.02
C LEU A 7 -17.22 -21.77 26.41
N VAL A 8 -18.39 -22.19 25.94
CA VAL A 8 -18.88 -23.57 26.06
C VAL A 8 -18.11 -24.45 25.06
N MET A 9 -17.29 -25.36 25.58
CA MET A 9 -16.72 -26.46 24.80
C MET A 9 -17.77 -27.54 24.56
N ALA A 10 -17.87 -28.01 23.31
CA ALA A 10 -18.61 -29.21 22.91
C ALA A 10 -17.67 -30.16 22.13
N PRO A 11 -17.95 -31.47 22.09
CA PRO A 11 -16.97 -32.52 22.40
C PRO A 11 -16.21 -33.09 21.19
N ALA A 12 -15.05 -33.68 21.48
CA ALA A 12 -14.25 -34.45 20.54
C ALA A 12 -14.94 -35.77 20.14
N PRO A 13 -14.85 -36.19 18.86
CA PRO A 13 -15.20 -37.56 18.48
C PRO A 13 -14.01 -38.51 18.65
N ASN A 14 -14.37 -39.74 18.99
CA ASN A 14 -13.56 -40.82 19.51
C ASN A 14 -12.39 -41.31 18.65
N LYS A 15 -11.36 -41.74 19.38
CA LYS A 15 -10.24 -42.57 18.95
C LYS A 15 -10.70 -43.99 18.55
N ARG A 16 -10.28 -44.41 17.36
CA ARG A 16 -9.84 -45.78 16.98
C ARG A 16 -8.98 -45.48 15.74
N TRP A 17 -7.66 -45.58 15.80
CA TRP A 17 -6.94 -46.84 15.63
C TRP A 17 -5.50 -46.68 16.16
N LEU A 18 -5.14 -47.62 17.05
CA LEU A 18 -3.86 -48.31 17.24
C LEU A 18 -2.56 -47.49 17.12
N SER A 19 -1.90 -47.14 18.22
CA SER A 19 -1.05 -48.02 19.06
C SER A 19 0.20 -48.52 18.32
N GLY A 20 1.35 -48.00 18.71
CA GLY A 20 2.64 -48.50 18.23
C GLY A 20 3.80 -47.74 18.86
N PHE A 21 4.23 -48.26 20.01
CA PHE A 21 5.50 -48.05 20.70
C PHE A 21 5.55 -47.05 21.87
N SER A 22 5.72 -47.70 23.01
CA SER A 22 5.84 -47.24 24.38
C SER A 22 7.28 -46.91 24.76
N SER A 23 7.39 -45.97 25.70
CA SER A 23 8.28 -45.95 26.87
C SER A 23 9.79 -46.15 26.69
N ARG A 24 10.55 -45.13 27.11
CA ARG A 24 11.33 -45.22 28.35
C ARG A 24 11.77 -43.84 28.84
N SER A 25 11.40 -43.56 30.09
CA SER A 25 12.03 -42.62 31.01
C SER A 25 13.52 -42.91 31.18
N VAL A 26 14.31 -41.92 31.61
CA VAL A 26 15.25 -41.98 32.76
C VAL A 26 16.11 -40.71 32.82
N PHE A 27 15.97 -40.02 33.95
CA PHE A 27 16.93 -39.27 34.77
C PHE A 27 17.93 -38.22 34.24
N SER A 28 18.22 -37.38 35.22
CA SER A 28 19.08 -36.22 35.38
C SER A 28 20.58 -36.44 35.19
N ASP A 29 21.24 -35.28 35.19
CA ASP A 29 22.55 -34.94 35.76
C ASP A 29 23.72 -34.60 34.82
N GLU A 30 24.19 -33.37 35.10
CA GLU A 30 25.55 -32.83 35.09
C GLU A 30 26.61 -33.47 34.18
N SER A 31 27.24 -32.64 33.35
CA SER A 31 28.60 -32.12 33.63
C SER A 31 29.32 -31.63 32.36
N LYS A 32 30.23 -30.70 32.61
CA LYS A 32 31.15 -30.04 31.68
C LYS A 32 32.02 -31.05 30.89
N HIS A 33 32.24 -30.84 29.59
CA HIS A 33 33.58 -30.70 28.98
C HIS A 33 33.57 -30.60 27.44
N HIS A 34 34.50 -29.80 26.95
CA HIS A 34 35.19 -29.81 25.64
C HIS A 34 34.45 -29.52 24.33
N TYR A 35 34.72 -28.31 23.84
CA TYR A 35 34.75 -27.96 22.42
C TYR A 35 35.83 -28.80 21.69
N GLU A 36 35.41 -29.82 20.94
CA GLU A 36 36.17 -30.36 19.83
C GLU A 36 35.55 -29.92 18.50
N SER A 37 36.39 -29.34 17.65
CA SER A 37 36.05 -28.88 16.31
C SER A 37 35.85 -30.06 15.35
N ARG A 38 34.62 -30.58 15.25
CA ARG A 38 34.28 -31.52 14.16
C ARG A 38 34.12 -30.75 12.84
N ARG A 39 35.19 -30.79 12.05
CA ARG A 39 35.24 -30.44 10.63
C ARG A 39 34.27 -31.33 9.85
N TRP A 40 33.12 -30.80 9.43
CA TRP A 40 32.19 -31.52 8.56
C TRP A 40 32.75 -31.59 7.14
N ASN A 41 33.44 -32.67 6.81
CA ASN A 41 33.74 -33.02 5.42
C ASN A 41 32.44 -33.51 4.75
N LEU A 42 31.60 -32.57 4.34
CA LEU A 42 30.46 -32.83 3.45
C LEU A 42 31.01 -33.27 2.09
N THR A 43 31.12 -34.58 1.89
CA THR A 43 31.40 -35.17 0.58
C THR A 43 30.33 -34.71 -0.42
N ARG A 44 30.75 -34.39 -1.65
CA ARG A 44 29.86 -33.95 -2.77
C ARG A 44 28.63 -34.87 -2.95
N SER A 45 28.74 -36.14 -2.59
CA SER A 45 27.65 -37.14 -2.64
C SER A 45 26.58 -36.96 -1.55
N SER A 46 26.94 -36.38 -0.41
CA SER A 46 26.02 -36.10 0.72
C SER A 46 25.22 -34.82 0.47
N ALA A 47 25.87 -33.79 -0.08
CA ALA A 47 25.20 -32.57 -0.53
C ALA A 47 24.24 -32.84 -1.71
N LYS A 48 24.65 -33.67 -2.69
CA LYS A 48 23.75 -34.10 -3.79
C LYS A 48 22.53 -34.86 -3.28
N ARG A 49 22.70 -35.75 -2.30
CA ARG A 49 21.57 -36.49 -1.69
C ARG A 49 20.65 -35.58 -0.87
N ALA A 50 21.18 -34.57 -0.19
CA ALA A 50 20.37 -33.58 0.51
C ALA A 50 19.58 -32.69 -0.46
N ILE A 51 20.22 -32.20 -1.53
CA ILE A 51 19.56 -31.42 -2.59
C ILE A 51 18.49 -32.26 -3.28
N GLN A 52 18.79 -33.52 -3.59
CA GLN A 52 17.83 -34.43 -4.21
C GLN A 52 16.66 -34.76 -3.30
N ARG A 53 16.87 -34.88 -1.98
CA ARG A 53 15.80 -35.05 -0.99
C ARG A 53 14.92 -33.81 -0.89
N VAL A 54 15.51 -32.61 -0.87
CA VAL A 54 14.77 -31.34 -0.85
C VAL A 54 13.96 -31.16 -2.13
N THR A 55 14.52 -31.45 -3.31
CA THR A 55 13.78 -31.34 -4.58
C THR A 55 12.70 -32.41 -4.70
N THR A 56 12.91 -33.64 -4.22
CA THR A 56 11.83 -34.65 -4.14
C THR A 56 10.76 -34.27 -3.12
N PHE A 57 11.13 -33.60 -2.02
CA PHE A 57 10.18 -33.15 -1.01
C PHE A 57 9.35 -31.98 -1.53
N GLU A 58 9.95 -31.00 -2.21
CA GLU A 58 9.26 -29.90 -2.89
C GLU A 58 8.36 -30.39 -4.03
N THR A 59 8.79 -31.38 -4.82
CA THR A 59 7.91 -31.98 -5.84
C THR A 59 6.81 -32.84 -5.23
N SER A 60 7.03 -33.48 -4.08
CA SER A 60 5.98 -34.20 -3.34
C SER A 60 4.98 -33.25 -2.69
N LEU A 61 5.42 -32.15 -2.10
CA LEU A 61 4.57 -31.07 -1.59
C LEU A 61 3.84 -30.37 -2.73
N GLY A 62 4.48 -30.14 -3.87
CA GLY A 62 3.86 -29.64 -5.09
C GLY A 62 2.80 -30.58 -5.63
N ARG A 63 3.01 -31.90 -5.57
CA ARG A 63 2.00 -32.92 -5.95
C ARG A 63 0.88 -33.07 -4.92
N VAL A 64 1.17 -32.96 -3.62
CA VAL A 64 0.17 -32.99 -2.54
C VAL A 64 -0.67 -31.70 -2.52
N ALA A 65 -0.06 -30.56 -2.84
CA ALA A 65 -0.74 -29.28 -3.05
C ALA A 65 -1.54 -29.29 -4.37
N ALA A 66 -1.02 -29.89 -5.45
CA ALA A 66 -1.73 -30.03 -6.72
C ALA A 66 -2.90 -31.02 -6.66
N THR A 67 -2.81 -32.07 -5.82
CA THR A 67 -3.93 -33.00 -5.56
C THR A 67 -4.99 -32.42 -4.61
N ARG A 68 -4.66 -31.34 -3.88
CA ARG A 68 -5.61 -30.50 -3.13
C ARG A 68 -5.97 -29.18 -3.81
N ALA A 69 -5.50 -28.93 -5.03
CA ALA A 69 -5.98 -27.80 -5.80
C ALA A 69 -7.47 -28.07 -6.09
N PRO A 70 -8.39 -27.19 -5.66
CA PRO A 70 -9.80 -27.37 -5.95
C PRO A 70 -9.94 -27.48 -7.47
N LYS A 71 -10.56 -28.57 -7.93
CA LYS A 71 -10.92 -28.73 -9.35
C LYS A 71 -11.53 -27.41 -9.80
N HIS A 72 -10.89 -26.73 -10.74
CA HIS A 72 -11.47 -25.53 -11.35
C HIS A 72 -12.79 -25.97 -12.00
N SER A 73 -13.90 -25.69 -11.33
CA SER A 73 -15.21 -25.78 -11.95
C SER A 73 -15.26 -24.72 -13.04
N THR A 74 -15.45 -25.15 -14.30
CA THR A 74 -15.58 -24.26 -15.46
C THR A 74 -16.74 -23.27 -15.31
N TYR A 75 -17.66 -23.53 -14.38
CA TYR A 75 -18.91 -22.77 -14.20
C TYR A 75 -18.88 -21.77 -13.04
N THR A 76 -17.81 -21.71 -12.22
CA THR A 76 -17.76 -20.75 -11.10
C THR A 76 -17.20 -19.40 -11.52
N ILE A 77 -17.92 -18.34 -11.17
CA ILE A 77 -17.51 -16.96 -11.40
C ILE A 77 -16.79 -16.46 -10.14
N ASP A 78 -15.58 -15.95 -10.33
CA ASP A 78 -14.80 -15.32 -9.26
C ASP A 78 -15.33 -13.89 -9.04
N PRO A 79 -15.87 -13.55 -7.85
CA PRO A 79 -16.43 -12.24 -7.61
C PRO A 79 -15.42 -11.12 -7.83
N ASN A 80 -14.14 -11.32 -7.54
CA ASN A 80 -13.13 -10.27 -7.70
C ASN A 80 -12.75 -10.00 -9.17
N ARG A 81 -13.14 -10.90 -10.09
CA ARG A 81 -12.87 -10.77 -11.53
C ARG A 81 -14.06 -10.19 -12.30
N LEU A 82 -15.20 -9.97 -11.64
CA LEU A 82 -16.37 -9.36 -12.27
C LEU A 82 -16.10 -7.92 -12.68
N ASP A 83 -16.72 -7.54 -13.79
CA ASP A 83 -16.69 -6.16 -14.25
C ASP A 83 -17.35 -5.22 -13.23
N PRO A 84 -16.72 -4.08 -12.91
CA PRO A 84 -17.25 -3.11 -11.96
C PRO A 84 -18.63 -2.56 -12.38
N TYR A 85 -18.97 -2.64 -13.66
CA TYR A 85 -20.27 -2.24 -14.19
C TYR A 85 -21.44 -3.04 -13.66
N TYR A 86 -21.25 -4.34 -13.40
CA TYR A 86 -22.32 -5.18 -12.83
C TYR A 86 -22.67 -4.73 -11.40
N ASP A 87 -21.65 -4.49 -10.57
CA ASP A 87 -21.85 -4.02 -9.20
C ASP A 87 -22.47 -2.62 -9.17
N ILE A 88 -22.04 -1.71 -10.06
CA ILE A 88 -22.63 -0.38 -10.20
C ILE A 88 -24.11 -0.49 -10.61
N ALA A 89 -24.44 -1.35 -11.58
CA ALA A 89 -25.81 -1.57 -12.01
C ALA A 89 -26.67 -2.14 -10.87
N LEU A 90 -26.12 -3.05 -10.05
CA LEU A 90 -26.82 -3.61 -8.89
C LEU A 90 -27.05 -2.56 -7.79
N ILE A 91 -26.02 -1.74 -7.47
CA ILE A 91 -26.15 -0.64 -6.50
C ILE A 91 -27.22 0.34 -6.97
N PHE A 92 -27.20 0.72 -8.25
CA PHE A 92 -28.20 1.61 -8.84
C PHE A 92 -29.61 1.01 -8.74
N ALA A 93 -29.79 -0.27 -9.11
CA ALA A 93 -31.07 -0.96 -9.03
C ALA A 93 -31.61 -1.07 -7.59
N ILE A 94 -30.74 -1.28 -6.60
CA ILE A 94 -31.10 -1.30 -5.18
C ILE A 94 -31.55 0.10 -4.72
N LEU A 95 -30.77 1.13 -5.04
CA LEU A 95 -31.08 2.51 -4.66
C LEU A 95 -32.38 3.00 -5.33
N PHE A 96 -32.55 2.68 -6.62
CA PHE A 96 -33.80 2.95 -7.35
C PHE A 96 -34.98 2.28 -6.65
N THR A 97 -34.87 0.99 -6.29
CA THR A 97 -35.97 0.30 -5.58
C THR A 97 -36.25 0.95 -4.22
N ALA A 98 -35.21 1.30 -3.46
CA ALA A 98 -35.31 1.89 -2.12
C ALA A 98 -36.03 3.25 -2.10
N ILE A 99 -35.89 4.04 -3.16
CA ILE A 99 -36.45 5.40 -3.29
C ILE A 99 -37.80 5.37 -4.05
N VAL A 100 -37.83 4.70 -5.20
CA VAL A 100 -38.98 4.79 -6.10
C VAL A 100 -40.16 3.95 -5.61
N THR A 101 -39.91 2.75 -5.06
CA THR A 101 -41.01 1.85 -4.66
C THR A 101 -41.88 2.44 -3.54
N PRO A 102 -41.33 2.96 -2.42
CA PRO A 102 -42.14 3.58 -1.38
C PRO A 102 -42.86 4.84 -1.87
N ALA A 103 -42.21 5.66 -2.70
CA ALA A 103 -42.81 6.86 -3.28
C ALA A 103 -43.97 6.54 -4.22
N GLU A 104 -43.82 5.53 -5.08
CA GLU A 104 -44.87 5.08 -6.00
C GLU A 104 -46.10 4.61 -5.22
N ILE A 105 -45.90 3.78 -4.19
CA ILE A 105 -46.98 3.26 -3.34
C ILE A 105 -47.65 4.38 -2.56
N GLY A 106 -46.88 5.34 -2.02
CA GLY A 106 -47.41 6.42 -1.20
C GLY A 106 -48.17 7.49 -1.95
N PHE A 107 -47.73 7.89 -3.15
CA PHE A 107 -48.23 9.10 -3.81
C PHE A 107 -48.85 8.86 -5.19
N ILE A 108 -48.43 7.82 -5.91
CA ILE A 108 -48.84 7.60 -7.32
C ILE A 108 -49.91 6.50 -7.42
N ALA A 109 -49.78 5.43 -6.63
CA ALA A 109 -50.65 4.27 -6.70
C ALA A 109 -52.12 4.60 -6.40
N PHE A 110 -52.40 5.66 -5.63
CA PHE A 110 -53.75 6.08 -5.28
C PHE A 110 -54.39 7.04 -6.29
N THR A 111 -53.59 7.80 -7.04
CA THR A 111 -54.06 8.85 -7.96
C THR A 111 -54.11 8.41 -9.42
N ARG A 112 -53.21 7.52 -9.85
CA ARG A 112 -53.08 7.11 -11.26
C ARG A 112 -53.64 5.71 -11.46
N ASN A 113 -54.55 5.56 -12.43
CA ASN A 113 -54.85 4.25 -13.00
C ASN A 113 -53.56 3.69 -13.59
N GLU A 114 -53.16 2.48 -13.21
CA GLU A 114 -51.93 1.82 -13.66
C GLU A 114 -51.91 1.68 -15.18
N SER A 115 -51.42 2.73 -15.85
CA SER A 115 -51.18 2.83 -17.27
C SER A 115 -49.73 2.43 -17.55
N ILE A 116 -49.51 1.93 -18.77
CA ILE A 116 -48.17 1.59 -19.24
C ILE A 116 -47.41 2.91 -19.47
N ASP A 117 -46.67 3.35 -18.45
CA ASP A 117 -45.86 4.56 -18.48
C ASP A 117 -44.36 4.21 -18.50
N TRP A 118 -43.50 5.20 -18.78
CA TRP A 118 -42.04 5.04 -18.73
C TRP A 118 -41.54 4.47 -17.39
N LEU A 119 -42.19 4.84 -16.27
CA LEU A 119 -41.85 4.34 -14.94
C LEU A 119 -42.13 2.83 -14.80
N PHE A 120 -43.21 2.34 -15.42
CA PHE A 120 -43.51 0.91 -15.47
C PHE A 120 -42.40 0.16 -16.22
N PHE A 121 -41.98 0.66 -17.40
CA PHE A 121 -40.88 0.05 -18.14
C PHE A 121 -39.57 0.00 -17.34
N LEU A 122 -39.22 1.09 -16.64
CA LEU A 122 -38.02 1.10 -15.78
C LEU A 122 -38.13 0.11 -14.62
N ASN A 123 -39.29 0.02 -13.96
CA ASN A 123 -39.53 -0.99 -12.93
C ASN A 123 -39.31 -2.42 -13.47
N GLN A 124 -39.75 -2.69 -14.71
CA GLN A 124 -39.53 -3.98 -15.35
C GLN A 124 -38.05 -4.25 -15.66
N VAL A 125 -37.30 -3.26 -16.17
CA VAL A 125 -35.85 -3.39 -16.39
C VAL A 125 -35.13 -3.69 -15.08
N VAL A 126 -35.45 -2.97 -14.01
CA VAL A 126 -34.88 -3.20 -12.67
C VAL A 126 -35.21 -4.60 -12.15
N ASN A 127 -36.45 -5.08 -12.35
CA ASN A 127 -36.83 -6.46 -12.00
C ASN A 127 -36.01 -7.50 -12.78
N ILE A 128 -35.77 -7.30 -14.09
CA ILE A 128 -34.95 -8.19 -14.92
C ILE A 128 -33.51 -8.26 -14.39
N ILE A 129 -32.90 -7.12 -14.02
CA ILE A 129 -31.56 -7.07 -13.43
C ILE A 129 -31.49 -7.98 -12.18
N PHE A 130 -32.50 -7.92 -11.31
CA PHE A 130 -32.52 -8.76 -10.09
C PHE A 130 -32.83 -10.22 -10.35
N VAL A 131 -33.56 -10.55 -11.41
CA VAL A 131 -33.72 -11.95 -11.84
C VAL A 131 -32.40 -12.50 -12.35
N ILE A 132 -31.66 -11.73 -13.17
CA ILE A 132 -30.32 -12.08 -13.61
C ILE A 132 -29.38 -12.23 -12.41
N ASP A 133 -29.45 -11.35 -11.42
CA ASP A 133 -28.68 -11.43 -10.16
C ASP A 133 -28.91 -12.77 -9.43
N ILE A 134 -30.17 -13.23 -9.33
CA ILE A 134 -30.49 -14.54 -8.73
C ILE A 134 -29.80 -15.66 -9.50
N PHE A 135 -29.87 -15.65 -10.84
CA PHE A 135 -29.21 -16.67 -11.65
C PHE A 135 -27.69 -16.66 -11.45
N LEU A 136 -27.06 -15.47 -11.43
CA LEU A 136 -25.63 -15.34 -11.22
C LEU A 136 -25.19 -15.79 -9.81
N ASN A 137 -26.03 -15.59 -8.79
CA ASN A 137 -25.74 -16.02 -7.41
C ASN A 137 -25.58 -17.55 -7.27
N PHE A 138 -26.14 -18.36 -8.16
CA PHE A 138 -25.88 -19.81 -8.19
C PHE A 138 -24.46 -20.17 -8.67
N PHE A 139 -23.75 -19.22 -9.28
CA PHE A 139 -22.40 -19.41 -9.83
C PHE A 139 -21.30 -18.64 -9.07
N PHE A 140 -21.67 -17.72 -8.18
CA PHE A 140 -20.68 -16.96 -7.41
C PHE A 140 -20.03 -17.78 -6.32
N ALA A 141 -18.70 -17.78 -6.31
CA ALA A 141 -17.94 -18.29 -5.18
C ALA A 141 -18.21 -17.45 -3.93
N PHE A 142 -18.22 -18.11 -2.76
CA PHE A 142 -18.34 -17.43 -1.48
C PHE A 142 -17.08 -17.64 -0.63
N GLN A 143 -16.82 -16.69 0.26
CA GLN A 143 -15.65 -16.65 1.11
C GLN A 143 -16.01 -17.13 2.51
N LEU A 144 -15.27 -18.10 3.04
CA LEU A 144 -15.40 -18.51 4.45
C LEU A 144 -14.70 -17.50 5.37
N PRO A 145 -15.01 -17.52 6.68
CA PRO A 145 -14.35 -16.67 7.67
C PRO A 145 -12.82 -16.80 7.72
N ASN A 146 -12.27 -17.91 7.21
CA ASN A 146 -10.83 -18.18 7.11
C ASN A 146 -10.19 -17.66 5.80
N ASP A 147 -10.88 -16.76 5.08
CA ASP A 147 -10.40 -16.16 3.82
C ASP A 147 -10.26 -17.14 2.64
N THR A 148 -10.81 -18.36 2.76
CA THR A 148 -10.81 -19.34 1.67
C THR A 148 -12.04 -19.21 0.79
N TRP A 149 -11.81 -19.16 -0.53
CA TRP A 149 -12.88 -19.13 -1.54
C TRP A 149 -13.31 -20.54 -1.90
N VAL A 150 -14.58 -20.87 -1.66
CA VAL A 150 -15.16 -22.15 -2.06
C VAL A 150 -15.68 -22.02 -3.49
N LYS A 151 -15.09 -22.83 -4.39
CA LYS A 151 -15.42 -22.89 -5.81
C LYS A 151 -16.18 -24.17 -6.20
N ASP A 152 -16.63 -24.96 -5.23
CA ASP A 152 -17.43 -26.14 -5.50
C ASP A 152 -18.89 -25.76 -5.73
N HIS A 153 -19.40 -26.02 -6.94
CA HIS A 153 -20.74 -25.60 -7.37
C HIS A 153 -21.86 -26.19 -6.50
N ARG A 154 -21.72 -27.44 -6.03
CA ARG A 154 -22.73 -28.07 -5.15
C ARG A 154 -22.83 -27.34 -3.81
N GLN A 155 -21.69 -26.92 -3.27
CA GLN A 155 -21.63 -26.17 -2.02
C GLN A 155 -22.17 -24.76 -2.19
N ILE A 156 -21.91 -24.11 -3.34
CA ILE A 156 -22.46 -22.79 -3.68
C ILE A 156 -23.99 -22.85 -3.73
N ILE A 157 -24.56 -23.81 -4.46
CA ILE A 157 -26.02 -23.98 -4.56
C ILE A 157 -26.64 -24.21 -3.18
N HIS A 158 -26.11 -25.16 -2.41
CA HIS A 158 -26.64 -25.47 -1.08
C HIS A 158 -26.56 -24.26 -0.15
N HIS A 159 -25.42 -23.56 -0.14
CA HIS A 159 -25.23 -22.35 0.66
C HIS A 159 -26.23 -21.25 0.29
N TYR A 160 -26.46 -21.04 -1.00
CA TYR A 160 -27.40 -20.02 -1.47
C TYR A 160 -28.86 -20.37 -1.16
N LEU A 161 -29.27 -21.63 -1.40
CA LEU A 161 -30.63 -22.12 -1.14
C LEU A 161 -31.00 -22.08 0.35
N CYS A 162 -30.09 -22.43 1.25
CA CYS A 162 -30.33 -22.38 2.70
C CYS A 162 -30.23 -20.97 3.30
N GLY A 163 -29.66 -20.00 2.56
CA GLY A 163 -29.43 -18.64 3.04
C GLY A 163 -30.42 -17.63 2.45
N ASN A 164 -29.95 -16.87 1.46
CA ASN A 164 -30.66 -15.68 0.96
C ASN A 164 -31.63 -15.95 -0.18
N PHE A 165 -31.65 -17.17 -0.77
CA PHE A 165 -32.47 -17.46 -1.95
C PHE A 165 -33.95 -17.16 -1.75
N VAL A 166 -34.53 -17.52 -0.60
CA VAL A 166 -35.95 -17.28 -0.31
C VAL A 166 -36.27 -15.77 -0.27
N ILE A 167 -35.39 -14.99 0.37
CA ILE A 167 -35.50 -13.53 0.44
C ILE A 167 -35.41 -12.96 -0.98
N ASP A 168 -34.45 -13.44 -1.77
CA ASP A 168 -34.23 -12.98 -3.13
C ASP A 168 -35.42 -13.29 -4.05
N LEU A 169 -36.00 -14.49 -3.92
CA LEU A 169 -37.16 -14.93 -4.69
C LEU A 169 -38.39 -14.08 -4.40
N ILE A 170 -38.69 -13.84 -3.13
CA ILE A 170 -39.81 -12.97 -2.72
C ILE A 170 -39.55 -11.55 -3.23
N ALA A 171 -38.35 -11.01 -3.03
CA ALA A 171 -38.03 -9.64 -3.40
C ALA A 171 -38.04 -9.38 -4.92
N SER A 172 -37.75 -10.39 -5.74
CA SER A 172 -37.72 -10.30 -7.21
C SER A 172 -39.04 -10.72 -7.87
N PHE A 173 -40.06 -11.08 -7.09
CA PHE A 173 -41.36 -11.50 -7.62
C PHE A 173 -42.03 -10.38 -8.45
N PRO A 174 -42.64 -10.69 -9.62
CA PRO A 174 -43.15 -9.67 -10.55
C PRO A 174 -44.52 -9.13 -10.12
N TYR A 175 -44.57 -8.45 -8.96
CA TYR A 175 -45.79 -7.92 -8.36
C TYR A 175 -46.58 -6.99 -9.29
N ASP A 176 -45.90 -6.12 -10.05
CA ASP A 176 -46.55 -5.12 -10.91
C ASP A 176 -47.27 -5.77 -12.09
N LEU A 177 -46.65 -6.79 -12.70
CA LEU A 177 -47.21 -7.53 -13.83
C LEU A 177 -48.45 -8.34 -13.41
N ILE A 178 -48.38 -9.02 -12.26
CA ILE A 178 -49.50 -9.83 -11.76
C ILE A 178 -50.69 -8.93 -11.45
N MET A 179 -50.47 -7.79 -10.83
CA MET A 179 -51.55 -6.86 -10.52
C MET A 179 -52.18 -6.25 -11.78
N TYR A 180 -51.39 -5.92 -12.81
CA TYR A 180 -51.91 -5.54 -14.11
C TYR A 180 -52.80 -6.64 -14.72
N MET A 181 -52.37 -7.90 -14.65
CA MET A 181 -53.16 -9.05 -15.13
C MET A 181 -54.44 -9.29 -14.31
N VAL A 182 -54.37 -9.23 -12.97
CA VAL A 182 -55.49 -9.49 -12.05
C VAL A 182 -56.57 -8.42 -12.17
N ARG A 183 -56.19 -7.16 -12.43
CA ARG A 183 -57.13 -6.05 -12.65
C ARG A 183 -58.01 -6.26 -13.88
N SER A 184 -57.50 -6.93 -14.92
CA SER A 184 -58.26 -7.17 -16.14
C SER A 184 -59.35 -8.24 -16.01
N LYS A 185 -59.31 -9.09 -14.97
CA LYS A 185 -60.16 -10.29 -14.91
C LYS A 185 -61.33 -10.27 -13.93
N THR A 186 -61.27 -9.81 -12.66
CA THR A 186 -62.49 -9.90 -11.81
C THR A 186 -62.52 -9.19 -10.44
N ILE A 187 -61.47 -8.51 -9.95
CA ILE A 187 -61.45 -8.01 -8.56
C ILE A 187 -61.86 -6.53 -8.48
N ARG A 188 -63.10 -6.25 -8.01
CA ARG A 188 -63.61 -4.88 -7.76
C ARG A 188 -63.43 -4.39 -6.31
N SER A 189 -62.93 -5.23 -5.40
CA SER A 189 -62.75 -4.82 -3.99
C SER A 189 -61.61 -3.81 -3.83
N LEU A 190 -61.94 -2.58 -3.45
CA LEU A 190 -60.98 -1.50 -3.17
C LEU A 190 -59.96 -1.91 -2.09
N SER A 191 -60.39 -2.68 -1.07
CA SER A 191 -59.52 -3.15 0.01
C SER A 191 -58.48 -4.16 -0.47
N ALA A 192 -58.87 -5.09 -1.36
CA ALA A 192 -57.94 -6.05 -1.95
C ALA A 192 -56.87 -5.36 -2.82
N MET A 193 -57.27 -4.34 -3.59
CA MET A 193 -56.32 -3.53 -4.39
C MET A 193 -55.33 -2.75 -3.51
N ARG A 194 -55.77 -2.23 -2.35
CA ARG A 194 -54.88 -1.55 -1.38
C ARG A 194 -53.84 -2.53 -0.81
N ILE A 195 -54.24 -3.74 -0.42
CA ILE A 195 -53.32 -4.76 0.11
C ILE A 195 -52.29 -5.17 -0.96
N MET A 196 -52.73 -5.39 -2.20
CA MET A 196 -51.83 -5.74 -3.32
C MET A 196 -50.78 -4.66 -3.60
N ARG A 197 -51.08 -3.37 -3.38
CA ARG A 197 -50.10 -2.27 -3.48
C ARG A 197 -49.06 -2.35 -2.38
N ILE A 198 -49.48 -2.62 -1.14
CA ILE A 198 -48.58 -2.71 0.03
C ILE A 198 -47.64 -3.91 -0.09
N ILE A 199 -48.09 -5.03 -0.67
CA ILE A 199 -47.25 -6.21 -0.93
C ILE A 199 -46.00 -5.87 -1.77
N ARG A 200 -46.05 -4.83 -2.63
CA ARG A 200 -44.88 -4.38 -3.39
C ARG A 200 -43.74 -3.85 -2.50
N LEU A 201 -44.00 -3.46 -1.24
CA LEU A 201 -42.95 -3.11 -0.29
C LEU A 201 -42.03 -4.30 0.03
N LEU A 202 -42.45 -5.54 -0.24
CA LEU A 202 -41.55 -6.71 -0.16
C LEU A 202 -40.36 -6.59 -1.12
N LYS A 203 -40.43 -5.74 -2.17
CA LYS A 203 -39.27 -5.39 -3.00
C LYS A 203 -38.16 -4.69 -2.19
N LEU A 204 -38.44 -4.11 -1.02
CA LEU A 204 -37.40 -3.56 -0.15
C LEU A 204 -36.51 -4.64 0.48
N LEU A 205 -36.94 -5.91 0.49
CA LEU A 205 -36.08 -7.03 0.90
C LEU A 205 -34.81 -7.14 0.04
N ARG A 206 -34.78 -6.53 -1.16
CA ARG A 206 -33.58 -6.39 -2.01
C ARG A 206 -32.45 -5.63 -1.32
N LEU A 207 -32.73 -4.79 -0.31
CA LEU A 207 -31.70 -4.08 0.45
C LEU A 207 -30.84 -5.03 1.27
N SER A 208 -31.29 -6.24 1.59
CA SER A 208 -30.45 -7.27 2.23
C SER A 208 -29.15 -7.53 1.45
N ARG A 209 -29.16 -7.32 0.13
CA ARG A 209 -28.02 -7.49 -0.78
C ARG A 209 -26.93 -6.45 -0.58
N SER A 210 -27.27 -5.26 -0.07
CA SER A 210 -26.30 -4.18 0.19
C SER A 210 -25.19 -4.61 1.15
N SER A 211 -25.50 -5.49 2.12
CA SER A 211 -24.53 -6.05 3.07
C SER A 211 -23.36 -6.76 2.37
N ARG A 212 -23.64 -7.44 1.25
CA ARG A 212 -22.64 -8.17 0.44
C ARG A 212 -21.73 -7.20 -0.32
N LEU A 213 -22.32 -6.19 -0.94
CA LEU A 213 -21.62 -5.15 -1.70
C LEU A 213 -20.70 -4.33 -0.78
N ILE A 214 -21.20 -3.93 0.39
CA ILE A 214 -20.42 -3.18 1.38
C ILE A 214 -19.19 -3.98 1.81
N ARG A 215 -19.30 -5.29 2.03
CA ARG A 215 -18.17 -6.13 2.43
C ARG A 215 -17.08 -6.18 1.35
N ARG A 216 -17.47 -6.21 0.07
CA ARG A 216 -16.54 -6.29 -1.06
C ARG A 216 -15.77 -4.99 -1.27
N TYR A 217 -16.47 -3.85 -1.25
CA TYR A 217 -15.85 -2.54 -1.49
C TYR A 217 -15.22 -1.89 -0.27
N ARG A 218 -15.39 -2.46 0.94
CA ARG A 218 -14.81 -1.90 2.17
C ARG A 218 -13.28 -1.76 2.10
N ALA A 219 -12.60 -2.62 1.34
CA ALA A 219 -11.15 -2.60 1.20
C ALA A 219 -10.63 -1.55 0.19
N ASP A 220 -11.47 -1.12 -0.76
CA ASP A 220 -11.08 -0.24 -1.87
C ASP A 220 -11.31 1.24 -1.57
N ILE A 221 -11.98 1.56 -0.45
CA ILE A 221 -12.29 2.94 -0.08
C ILE A 221 -11.07 3.57 0.57
N SER A 222 -10.48 4.56 -0.09
CA SER A 222 -9.31 5.33 0.35
C SER A 222 -9.62 6.41 1.41
N LEU A 223 -10.84 6.43 1.95
CA LEU A 223 -11.29 7.39 2.97
C LEU A 223 -10.99 6.87 4.38
N SER A 224 -10.81 7.80 5.33
CA SER A 224 -10.69 7.40 6.74
C SER A 224 -11.97 6.72 7.22
N PHE A 225 -11.84 5.71 8.07
CA PHE A 225 -12.99 4.98 8.61
C PHE A 225 -14.03 5.90 9.26
N GLY A 226 -13.59 6.97 9.92
CA GLY A 226 -14.48 7.98 10.49
C GLY A 226 -15.31 8.71 9.43
N LEU A 227 -14.69 9.19 8.35
CA LEU A 227 -15.41 9.88 7.27
C LEU A 227 -16.39 8.94 6.55
N ILE A 228 -16.00 7.67 6.34
CA ILE A 228 -16.89 6.66 5.76
C ILE A 228 -18.13 6.47 6.64
N ASN A 229 -17.95 6.36 7.96
CA ASN A 229 -19.05 6.19 8.90
C ASN A 229 -19.99 7.40 8.89
N VAL A 230 -19.46 8.63 8.94
CA VAL A 230 -20.29 9.85 8.88
C VAL A 230 -21.08 9.92 7.57
N ALA A 231 -20.43 9.66 6.43
CA ALA A 231 -21.11 9.64 5.14
C ALA A 231 -22.20 8.56 5.07
N TYR A 232 -21.90 7.36 5.61
CA TYR A 232 -22.84 6.26 5.70
C TYR A 232 -24.08 6.64 6.53
N PHE A 233 -23.90 7.18 7.74
CA PHE A 233 -25.01 7.58 8.59
C PHE A 233 -25.83 8.72 7.99
N MET A 234 -25.19 9.66 7.27
CA MET A 234 -25.89 10.71 6.54
C MET A 234 -26.76 10.17 5.39
N ILE A 235 -26.24 9.21 4.61
CA ILE A 235 -27.03 8.60 3.52
C ILE A 235 -28.20 7.80 4.09
N VAL A 236 -27.96 7.01 5.14
CA VAL A 236 -29.00 6.22 5.80
C VAL A 236 -30.09 7.13 6.38
N SER A 237 -29.73 8.26 6.99
CA SER A 237 -30.71 9.19 7.57
C SER A 237 -31.61 9.82 6.53
N LEU A 238 -31.08 10.18 5.36
CA LEU A 238 -31.85 10.69 4.23
C LEU A 238 -32.83 9.63 3.69
N ILE A 239 -32.40 8.37 3.61
CA ILE A 239 -33.28 7.26 3.19
C ILE A 239 -34.39 7.03 4.22
N VAL A 240 -34.08 7.08 5.51
CA VAL A 240 -35.10 6.92 6.56
C VAL A 240 -36.09 8.09 6.55
N ALA A 241 -35.61 9.33 6.38
CA ALA A 241 -36.49 10.48 6.23
C ALA A 241 -37.43 10.32 5.02
N HIS A 242 -36.90 9.84 3.90
CA HIS A 242 -37.71 9.49 2.74
C HIS A 242 -38.75 8.41 3.06
N TRP A 243 -38.40 7.35 3.79
CA TRP A 243 -39.35 6.29 4.15
C TRP A 243 -40.43 6.73 5.13
N ILE A 244 -40.09 7.55 6.12
CA ILE A 244 -41.08 8.16 7.04
C ILE A 244 -42.03 9.05 6.24
N ALA A 245 -41.51 9.85 5.30
CA ALA A 245 -42.33 10.67 4.41
C ALA A 245 -43.28 9.81 3.53
N CYS A 246 -42.78 8.72 2.96
CA CYS A 246 -43.61 7.79 2.19
C CYS A 246 -44.66 7.11 3.07
N ALA A 247 -44.31 6.67 4.28
CA ALA A 247 -45.27 6.10 5.23
C ALA A 247 -46.38 7.10 5.59
N TRP A 248 -46.02 8.37 5.80
CA TRP A 248 -46.96 9.46 6.04
C TRP A 248 -47.91 9.69 4.86
N GLY A 249 -47.38 9.67 3.64
CA GLY A 249 -48.17 9.72 2.41
C GLY A 249 -49.11 8.52 2.24
N ILE A 250 -48.64 7.29 2.52
CA ILE A 250 -49.44 6.07 2.46
C ILE A 250 -50.62 6.16 3.43
N VAL A 251 -50.38 6.55 4.69
CA VAL A 251 -51.45 6.66 5.69
C VAL A 251 -52.44 7.74 5.30
N GLY A 252 -51.98 8.92 4.87
CA GLY A 252 -52.86 10.01 4.42
C GLY A 252 -53.71 9.65 3.20
N ASN A 253 -53.13 8.99 2.19
CA ASN A 253 -53.87 8.56 1.00
C ASN A 253 -54.75 7.30 1.25
N ALA A 254 -54.46 6.52 2.28
CA ALA A 254 -55.34 5.42 2.72
C ALA A 254 -56.52 5.92 3.56
N SER A 255 -56.31 6.99 4.36
CA SER A 255 -57.33 7.62 5.19
C SER A 255 -58.16 8.66 4.45
N SER A 256 -57.73 9.19 3.30
CA SER A 256 -58.44 10.21 2.51
C SER A 256 -59.84 9.82 2.01
N SER A 257 -60.22 8.53 2.09
CA SER A 257 -61.63 8.11 1.94
C SER A 257 -62.52 8.51 3.13
N ILE A 258 -61.92 8.94 4.23
CA ILE A 258 -62.53 9.50 5.44
C ILE A 258 -62.20 11.00 5.38
N GLU A 259 -63.20 11.88 5.51
CA GLU A 259 -63.07 13.34 5.32
C GLU A 259 -62.11 14.06 6.30
N ASN A 260 -61.33 13.33 7.09
CA ASN A 260 -60.42 13.86 8.10
C ASN A 260 -59.03 13.19 7.98
N SER A 261 -58.06 13.86 7.36
CA SER A 261 -56.64 13.46 7.28
C SER A 261 -55.75 14.68 7.43
N TRP A 262 -54.46 14.49 7.70
CA TRP A 262 -53.46 15.57 7.69
C TRP A 262 -53.45 16.41 6.40
N MET A 263 -53.91 15.84 5.27
CA MET A 263 -53.99 16.54 3.98
C MET A 263 -55.18 17.51 3.87
N THR A 264 -56.21 17.39 4.72
CA THR A 264 -57.46 18.17 4.56
C THR A 264 -57.26 19.68 4.68
N PRO A 265 -56.47 20.22 5.62
CA PRO A 265 -56.24 21.67 5.69
C PRO A 265 -55.54 22.23 4.45
N PHE A 266 -54.71 21.42 3.79
CA PHE A 266 -54.00 21.79 2.56
C PHE A 266 -54.85 21.62 1.30
N ARG A 267 -55.94 20.85 1.38
CA ARG A 267 -56.91 20.68 0.30
C ARG A 267 -57.94 21.79 0.29
N ASP A 268 -58.41 22.16 1.48
CA ASP A 268 -59.53 23.07 1.67
C ASP A 268 -59.05 24.52 1.89
N GLY A 269 -57.74 24.74 2.04
CA GLY A 269 -57.12 26.06 2.15
C GLY A 269 -56.81 26.70 0.80
N ASP A 270 -56.84 28.04 0.78
CA ASP A 270 -56.54 28.87 -0.39
C ASP A 270 -55.02 28.96 -0.66
N PHE A 271 -54.42 27.86 -1.07
CA PHE A 271 -53.03 27.82 -1.50
C PHE A 271 -52.92 28.00 -3.03
N ALA A 272 -51.87 28.69 -3.50
CA ALA A 272 -51.57 28.84 -4.93
C ALA A 272 -51.19 27.52 -5.63
N TRP A 273 -51.08 26.43 -4.87
CA TRP A 273 -50.72 25.09 -5.32
C TRP A 273 -51.70 24.07 -4.74
N SER A 274 -51.91 22.94 -5.42
CA SER A 274 -52.87 21.92 -4.97
C SER A 274 -52.18 20.71 -4.32
N ILE A 275 -52.69 20.25 -3.17
CA ILE A 275 -52.26 19.00 -2.52
C ILE A 275 -52.59 17.74 -3.34
N ASN A 276 -53.46 17.83 -4.35
CA ASN A 276 -53.82 16.68 -5.18
C ASN A 276 -52.68 16.24 -6.12
N ALA A 277 -51.69 17.11 -6.34
CA ALA A 277 -50.51 16.77 -7.12
C ALA A 277 -49.55 15.88 -6.29
N PRO A 278 -49.15 14.68 -6.77
CA PRO A 278 -48.27 13.76 -6.03
C PRO A 278 -46.94 14.39 -5.59
N LYS A 279 -46.41 15.32 -6.39
CA LYS A 279 -45.17 16.06 -6.07
C LYS A 279 -45.32 16.92 -4.81
N ASN A 280 -46.47 17.59 -4.66
CA ASN A 280 -46.73 18.48 -3.53
C ASN A 280 -46.95 17.67 -2.25
N GLN A 281 -47.67 16.54 -2.34
CA GLN A 281 -47.82 15.59 -1.22
C GLN A 281 -46.48 15.07 -0.74
N TYR A 282 -45.59 14.67 -1.66
CA TYR A 282 -44.24 14.22 -1.32
C TYR A 282 -43.44 15.30 -0.62
N LEU A 283 -43.44 16.52 -1.16
CA LEU A 283 -42.65 17.62 -0.61
C LEU A 283 -43.06 17.95 0.84
N ILE A 284 -44.36 18.02 1.12
CA ILE A 284 -44.87 18.30 2.47
C ILE A 284 -44.63 17.12 3.42
N SER A 285 -44.78 15.89 2.93
CA SER A 285 -44.47 14.69 3.73
C SER A 285 -42.98 14.59 4.07
N LEU A 286 -42.11 14.97 3.13
CA LEU A 286 -40.66 15.02 3.34
C LEU A 286 -40.29 16.12 4.32
N TYR A 287 -40.89 17.31 4.18
CA TYR A 287 -40.75 18.40 5.14
C TYR A 287 -41.13 17.96 6.55
N MET A 288 -42.29 17.31 6.72
CA MET A 288 -42.73 16.74 8.00
C MET A 288 -41.71 15.73 8.52
N SER A 289 -41.27 14.79 7.69
CA SER A 289 -40.29 13.78 8.12
C SER A 289 -38.96 14.40 8.55
N ILE A 290 -38.48 15.44 7.85
CA ILE A 290 -37.25 16.13 8.23
C ILE A 290 -37.43 16.80 9.58
N MET A 291 -38.55 17.50 9.82
CA MET A 291 -38.83 18.10 11.13
C MET A 291 -38.87 17.08 12.26
N VAL A 292 -39.45 15.90 12.01
CA VAL A 292 -39.48 14.80 12.98
C VAL A 292 -38.08 14.26 13.24
N LEU A 293 -37.29 14.06 12.18
CA LEU A 293 -35.92 13.57 12.30
C LEU A 293 -35.00 14.58 13.00
N THR A 294 -35.12 15.87 12.72
CA THR A 294 -34.29 16.93 13.32
C THR A 294 -34.85 17.46 14.64
N THR A 295 -36.00 16.94 15.08
CA THR A 295 -36.69 17.35 16.33
C THR A 295 -37.07 18.83 16.38
N VAL A 296 -37.26 19.49 15.23
CA VAL A 296 -37.63 20.92 15.14
C VAL A 296 -39.12 21.14 15.44
N GLY A 297 -40.00 20.39 14.77
CA GLY A 297 -41.43 20.34 15.06
C GLY A 297 -42.20 21.68 15.06
N PHE A 298 -42.29 22.37 13.91
CA PHE A 298 -43.03 23.65 13.81
C PHE A 298 -44.55 23.53 14.05
N GLY A 299 -45.12 22.33 13.95
CA GLY A 299 -46.53 22.06 14.30
C GLY A 299 -47.56 22.48 13.24
N ASP A 300 -47.14 22.71 12.01
CA ASP A 300 -47.98 23.09 10.86
C ASP A 300 -48.59 21.88 10.14
N VAL A 301 -47.91 20.73 10.12
CA VAL A 301 -48.45 19.44 9.65
C VAL A 301 -48.82 18.59 10.86
N VAL A 302 -50.12 18.44 11.11
CA VAL A 302 -50.64 17.73 12.30
C VAL A 302 -51.49 16.50 11.93
N PRO A 303 -51.39 15.41 12.70
CA PRO A 303 -52.25 14.24 12.55
C PRO A 303 -53.70 14.62 12.88
N LYS A 304 -54.65 14.00 12.19
CA LYS A 304 -56.10 14.11 12.43
C LYS A 304 -56.74 12.77 12.80
N THR A 305 -56.19 11.65 12.33
CA THR A 305 -56.69 10.30 12.65
C THR A 305 -55.82 9.57 13.66
N LEU A 306 -56.39 8.59 14.38
CA LEU A 306 -55.64 7.71 15.29
C LEU A 306 -54.48 6.99 14.59
N ALA A 307 -54.66 6.60 13.32
CA ALA A 307 -53.61 5.99 12.51
C ALA A 307 -52.44 6.96 12.24
N GLU A 308 -52.74 8.23 11.99
CA GLU A 308 -51.72 9.27 11.81
C GLU A 308 -51.00 9.59 13.14
N TYR A 309 -51.73 9.66 14.26
CA TYR A 309 -51.11 9.83 15.59
C TYR A 309 -50.15 8.69 15.93
N THR A 310 -50.58 7.43 15.75
CA THR A 310 -49.73 6.26 16.03
C THR A 310 -48.48 6.23 15.16
N LEU A 311 -48.60 6.51 13.86
CA LEU A 311 -47.47 6.61 12.96
C LEU A 311 -46.52 7.75 13.35
N LEU A 312 -47.05 8.93 13.65
CA LEU A 312 -46.24 10.09 14.02
C LEU A 312 -45.48 9.85 15.33
N THR A 313 -46.13 9.27 16.35
CA THR A 313 -45.46 8.93 17.61
C THR A 313 -44.32 7.93 17.39
N LEU A 314 -44.52 6.90 16.56
CA LEU A 314 -43.46 5.95 16.21
C LEU A 314 -42.33 6.64 15.42
N ALA A 315 -42.67 7.52 14.47
CA ALA A 315 -41.69 8.26 13.68
C ALA A 315 -40.84 9.20 14.54
N ILE A 316 -41.43 9.85 15.55
CA ILE A 316 -40.70 10.69 16.52
C ILE A 316 -39.72 9.84 17.34
N LEU A 317 -40.14 8.67 17.83
CA LEU A 317 -39.24 7.77 18.57
C LEU A 317 -38.06 7.32 17.71
N VAL A 318 -38.33 6.84 16.49
CA VAL A 318 -37.27 6.41 15.56
C VAL A 318 -36.37 7.57 15.15
N GLY A 319 -36.95 8.73 14.85
CA GLY A 319 -36.22 9.94 14.49
C GLY A 319 -35.27 10.41 15.59
N ALA A 320 -35.72 10.43 16.84
CA ALA A 320 -34.91 10.82 17.98
C ALA A 320 -33.66 9.92 18.16
N PHE A 321 -33.81 8.60 18.04
CA PHE A 321 -32.67 7.67 18.13
C PHE A 321 -31.67 7.88 17.00
N ILE A 322 -32.16 8.03 15.76
CA ILE A 322 -31.29 8.23 14.59
C ILE A 322 -30.53 9.56 14.71
N TRP A 323 -31.22 10.63 15.11
CA TRP A 323 -30.61 11.94 15.26
C TRP A 323 -29.52 11.97 16.35
N ALA A 324 -29.79 11.39 17.51
CA ALA A 324 -28.81 11.25 18.58
C ALA A 324 -27.56 10.48 18.11
N PHE A 325 -27.77 9.40 17.35
CA PHE A 325 -26.67 8.59 16.82
C PHE A 325 -25.82 9.35 15.78
N ILE A 326 -26.44 10.14 14.90
CA ILE A 326 -25.74 10.98 13.91
C ILE A 326 -24.86 12.00 14.62
N ILE A 327 -25.42 12.75 15.58
CA ILE A 327 -24.66 13.74 16.36
C ILE A 327 -23.48 13.07 17.05
N GLY A 328 -23.71 11.94 17.74
CA GLY A 328 -22.64 11.19 18.42
C GLY A 328 -21.54 10.74 17.46
N SER A 329 -21.90 10.25 16.27
CA SER A 329 -20.95 9.78 15.26
C SER A 329 -20.13 10.91 14.65
N VAL A 330 -20.76 12.06 14.38
CA VAL A 330 -20.08 13.25 13.85
C VAL A 330 -19.12 13.82 14.89
N CYS A 331 -19.57 14.02 16.14
CA CYS A 331 -18.72 14.49 17.23
C CYS A 331 -17.54 13.53 17.47
N GLY A 332 -17.79 12.21 17.51
CA GLY A 332 -16.76 11.20 17.69
C GLY A 332 -15.75 11.17 16.54
N THR A 333 -16.19 11.38 15.30
CA THR A 333 -15.30 11.43 14.13
C THR A 333 -14.45 12.70 14.14
N ILE A 334 -15.04 13.86 14.42
CA ILE A 334 -14.33 15.14 14.50
C ILE A 334 -13.27 15.08 15.62
N ALA A 335 -13.62 14.49 16.76
CA ALA A 335 -12.71 14.33 17.88
C ALA A 335 -11.49 13.44 17.58
N ASN A 336 -11.56 12.60 16.54
CA ASN A 336 -10.51 11.63 16.18
C ASN A 336 -9.98 11.80 14.75
N LEU A 337 -10.30 12.91 14.08
CA LEU A 337 -9.98 13.09 12.65
C LEU A 337 -8.47 13.21 12.41
N ASP A 338 -7.74 13.85 13.33
CA ASP A 338 -6.29 14.01 13.26
C ASP A 338 -5.65 13.80 14.64
N LEU A 339 -5.42 12.52 14.97
CA LEU A 339 -4.83 12.11 16.25
C LEU A 339 -3.43 12.72 16.47
N ILE A 340 -2.59 12.78 15.44
CA ILE A 340 -1.22 13.29 15.56
C ILE A 340 -1.25 14.78 15.90
N LYS A 341 -2.13 15.54 15.26
CA LYS A 341 -2.30 16.97 15.55
C LYS A 341 -2.86 17.21 16.96
N ILE A 342 -3.78 16.37 17.43
CA ILE A 342 -4.31 16.46 18.80
C ILE A 342 -3.20 16.21 19.82
N VAL A 343 -2.42 15.15 19.65
CA VAL A 343 -1.28 14.82 20.53
C VAL A 343 -0.22 15.93 20.49
N HIS A 344 0.06 16.47 19.32
CA HIS A 344 0.98 17.59 19.17
C HIS A 344 0.52 18.83 19.94
N ARG A 345 -0.77 19.19 19.86
CA ARG A 345 -1.35 20.30 20.64
C ARG A 345 -1.29 20.06 22.13
N GLN A 346 -1.61 18.85 22.61
CA GLN A 346 -1.47 18.50 24.02
C GLN A 346 -0.03 18.65 24.52
N ARG A 347 0.94 18.20 23.71
CA ARG A 347 2.37 18.39 24.01
C ARG A 347 2.77 19.86 24.01
N TYR A 348 2.23 20.65 23.08
CA TYR A 348 2.45 22.10 23.04
C TYR A 348 1.99 22.76 24.34
N ASP A 349 0.78 22.44 24.80
CA ASP A 349 0.20 22.99 26.03
C ASP A 349 1.04 22.60 27.25
N GLN A 350 1.44 21.32 27.38
CA GLN A 350 2.30 20.85 28.47
C GLN A 350 3.66 21.55 28.53
N ILE A 351 4.29 21.76 27.36
CA ILE A 351 5.57 22.49 27.32
C ILE A 351 5.34 23.98 27.61
N ASN A 352 4.23 24.54 27.15
CA ASN A 352 3.88 25.92 27.46
C ASN A 352 3.67 26.14 28.96
N ASP A 353 3.00 25.21 29.64
CA ASP A 353 2.82 25.23 31.09
C ASP A 353 4.17 25.14 31.81
N LEU A 354 5.06 24.24 31.36
CA LEU A 354 6.44 24.15 31.85
C LEU A 354 7.21 25.49 31.71
N LEU A 355 7.06 26.20 30.58
CA LEU A 355 7.72 27.48 30.36
C LEU A 355 7.23 28.56 31.34
N ILE A 356 5.93 28.52 31.68
CA ILE A 356 5.29 29.44 32.64
C ILE A 356 5.74 29.11 34.06
N ASP A 357 5.67 27.84 34.45
CA ASP A 357 6.02 27.35 35.79
C ASP A 357 7.49 27.63 36.14
N MET A 358 8.38 27.39 35.18
CA MET A 358 9.82 27.67 35.35
C MET A 358 10.18 29.15 35.13
N LYS A 359 9.21 30.03 34.84
CA LYS A 359 9.41 31.46 34.57
C LYS A 359 10.50 31.74 33.52
N ILE A 360 10.45 31.00 32.41
CA ILE A 360 11.43 31.12 31.34
C ILE A 360 11.33 32.51 30.68
N PRO A 361 12.47 33.18 30.38
CA PRO A 361 12.46 34.48 29.71
C PRO A 361 11.67 34.45 28.40
N SER A 362 10.93 35.53 28.11
CA SER A 362 10.02 35.64 26.98
C SER A 362 10.68 35.35 25.62
N THR A 363 11.95 35.73 25.46
CA THR A 363 12.74 35.50 24.24
C THR A 363 12.98 34.01 23.98
N LEU A 364 13.33 33.23 25.02
CA LEU A 364 13.52 31.79 24.91
C LEU A 364 12.18 31.07 24.78
N ALA A 365 11.18 31.47 25.57
CA ALA A 365 9.83 30.90 25.48
C ALA A 365 9.22 31.08 24.08
N HIS A 366 9.40 32.24 23.45
CA HIS A 366 8.98 32.48 22.06
C HIS A 366 9.69 31.53 21.08
N ARG A 367 11.00 31.31 21.22
CA ARG A 367 11.75 30.38 20.37
C ARG A 367 11.26 28.94 20.52
N VAL A 368 10.98 28.49 21.74
CA VAL A 368 10.43 27.15 22.01
C VAL A 368 9.05 26.99 21.37
N ARG A 369 8.15 27.96 21.55
CA ARG A 369 6.82 27.93 20.91
C ARG A 369 6.89 27.91 19.39
N ALA A 370 7.80 28.70 18.80
CA ALA A 370 8.01 28.73 17.35
C ALA A 370 8.56 27.41 16.82
N TYR A 371 9.48 26.76 17.56
CA TYR A 371 9.94 25.41 17.24
C TYR A 371 8.80 24.39 17.28
N LEU A 372 7.99 24.42 18.34
CA LEU A 372 6.88 23.48 18.48
C LEU A 372 5.88 23.62 17.33
N TYR A 373 5.49 24.86 16.99
CA TYR A 373 4.60 25.13 15.87
C TYR A 373 5.11 24.53 14.55
N GLN A 374 6.41 24.58 14.30
CA GLN A 374 7.01 24.02 13.08
C GLN A 374 7.20 22.50 13.14
N SER A 375 7.24 21.91 14.34
CA SER A 375 7.50 20.47 14.53
C SER A 375 6.29 19.56 14.26
N GLU A 376 5.08 20.11 14.06
CA GLU A 376 3.86 19.31 13.79
C GLU A 376 4.04 18.35 12.59
N GLU A 377 4.63 18.82 11.49
CA GLU A 377 4.86 17.99 10.30
C GLU A 377 5.94 16.93 10.53
N VAL A 378 6.95 17.25 11.35
CA VAL A 378 8.03 16.32 11.67
C VAL A 378 7.54 15.20 12.59
N ASP A 379 6.68 15.52 13.56
CA ASP A 379 6.00 14.53 14.39
C ASP A 379 5.22 13.50 13.54
N ARG A 380 4.59 13.93 12.43
CA ARG A 380 3.95 13.02 11.46
C ARG A 380 4.95 12.07 10.80
N HIS A 381 6.10 12.57 10.35
CA HIS A 381 7.13 11.75 9.72
C HIS A 381 7.75 10.73 10.69
N ILE A 382 7.91 11.11 11.96
CA ILE A 382 8.39 10.20 13.01
C ILE A 382 7.40 9.06 13.21
N GLU A 383 6.09 9.36 13.31
CA GLU A 383 5.04 8.34 13.50
C GLU A 383 4.88 7.41 12.29
N TYR A 384 5.22 7.84 11.07
CA TYR A 384 5.22 6.91 9.93
C TYR A 384 6.16 5.72 10.14
N SER A 385 7.27 5.93 10.84
CA SER A 385 8.24 4.86 11.14
C SER A 385 7.67 3.78 12.06
N SER A 386 6.89 4.16 13.08
CA SER A 386 6.17 3.21 13.94
C SER A 386 5.05 2.51 13.16
N LEU A 387 4.29 3.23 12.34
CA LEU A 387 3.18 2.67 11.57
C LEU A 387 3.62 1.61 10.56
N MET A 388 4.79 1.77 9.96
CA MET A 388 5.34 0.77 9.04
C MET A 388 5.62 -0.58 9.73
N SER A 389 5.84 -0.60 11.04
CA SER A 389 6.09 -1.85 11.78
C SER A 389 4.89 -2.81 11.78
N TYR A 390 3.66 -2.29 11.63
CA TYR A 390 2.43 -3.09 11.57
C TYR A 390 2.21 -3.76 10.21
N LEU A 391 2.94 -3.35 9.18
CA LEU A 391 2.79 -3.88 7.82
C LEU A 391 3.58 -5.18 7.65
N SER A 392 3.15 -6.02 6.69
CA SER A 392 3.91 -7.22 6.33
C SER A 392 5.27 -6.84 5.73
N PRO A 393 6.31 -7.70 5.85
CA PRO A 393 7.65 -7.36 5.37
C PRO A 393 7.74 -6.97 3.89
N THR A 394 6.88 -7.52 3.04
CA THR A 394 6.81 -7.18 1.61
C THR A 394 6.21 -5.79 1.39
N LEU A 395 5.11 -5.46 2.08
CA LEU A 395 4.50 -4.13 2.01
C LEU A 395 5.39 -3.05 2.60
N GLN A 396 6.09 -3.36 3.70
CA GLN A 396 7.13 -2.47 4.25
C GLN A 396 8.16 -2.11 3.19
N GLN A 397 8.58 -3.10 2.40
CA GLN A 397 9.58 -2.92 1.36
C GLN A 397 9.07 -2.03 0.22
N GLU A 398 7.86 -2.27 -0.27
CA GLU A 398 7.26 -1.49 -1.37
C GLU A 398 7.04 -0.02 -1.00
N ILE A 399 6.54 0.24 0.21
CA ILE A 399 6.33 1.62 0.69
C ILE A 399 7.66 2.33 0.91
N ALA A 400 8.59 1.67 1.60
CA ALA A 400 9.89 2.28 1.87
C ALA A 400 10.71 2.51 0.59
N GLU A 401 10.59 1.67 -0.43
CA GLU A 401 11.22 1.95 -1.73
C GLU A 401 10.72 3.27 -2.32
N ASN A 402 9.41 3.53 -2.25
CA ASN A 402 8.83 4.79 -2.71
C ASN A 402 9.26 6.00 -1.86
N LEU A 403 9.39 5.84 -0.54
CA LEU A 403 9.86 6.90 0.36
C LEU A 403 11.36 7.19 0.18
N LEU A 404 12.19 6.15 0.06
CA LEU A 404 13.65 6.23 -0.04
C LEU A 404 14.11 6.78 -1.40
N LYS A 405 13.32 6.60 -2.46
CA LYS A 405 13.67 7.01 -3.83
C LYS A 405 14.01 8.49 -3.95
N LYS A 406 13.34 9.37 -3.19
CA LYS A 406 13.49 10.82 -3.34
C LYS A 406 14.76 11.38 -2.66
N ASN A 407 15.12 10.87 -1.48
CA ASN A 407 16.16 11.46 -0.64
C ASN A 407 17.36 10.53 -0.41
N VAL A 408 17.14 9.28 0.04
CA VAL A 408 18.23 8.39 0.47
C VAL A 408 18.99 7.78 -0.71
N CYS A 409 18.31 7.48 -1.81
CA CYS A 409 18.94 6.90 -3.00
C CYS A 409 19.96 7.83 -3.69
N LYS A 410 19.96 9.14 -3.41
CA LYS A 410 20.96 10.09 -3.94
C LYS A 410 22.30 10.04 -3.22
N VAL A 411 22.33 9.47 -2.02
CA VAL A 411 23.54 9.44 -1.19
C VAL A 411 24.48 8.34 -1.69
N HIS A 412 25.74 8.68 -1.93
CA HIS A 412 26.77 7.76 -2.43
C HIS A 412 26.85 6.43 -1.67
N TYR A 413 26.64 6.45 -0.35
CA TYR A 413 26.64 5.25 0.50
C TYR A 413 25.49 4.27 0.22
N PHE A 414 24.33 4.78 -0.23
CA PHE A 414 23.10 3.99 -0.40
C PHE A 414 22.72 3.81 -1.87
N PHE A 415 23.39 4.52 -2.78
CA PHE A 415 23.24 4.37 -4.22
C PHE A 415 23.61 2.94 -4.67
N SER A 416 22.76 2.34 -5.50
CA SER A 416 22.94 1.00 -6.07
C SER A 416 23.17 -0.12 -5.05
N ARG A 417 22.60 0.00 -3.84
CA ARG A 417 22.64 -1.03 -2.80
C ARG A 417 21.42 -1.94 -2.83
N THR A 418 21.57 -3.14 -2.26
CA THR A 418 20.48 -4.11 -2.13
C THR A 418 19.29 -3.53 -1.36
N LEU A 419 18.08 -3.86 -1.78
CA LEU A 419 16.85 -3.34 -1.17
C LEU A 419 16.73 -3.74 0.31
N LYS A 420 17.15 -4.96 0.67
CA LYS A 420 17.21 -5.43 2.06
C LYS A 420 18.11 -4.55 2.95
N PHE A 421 19.24 -4.09 2.43
CA PHE A 421 20.13 -3.19 3.16
C PHE A 421 19.51 -1.80 3.31
N LYS A 422 18.95 -1.24 2.23
CA LYS A 422 18.23 0.05 2.26
C LYS A 422 17.09 0.05 3.28
N MET A 423 16.36 -1.06 3.38
CA MET A 423 15.32 -1.25 4.40
C MET A 423 15.87 -1.23 5.82
N ALA A 424 16.98 -1.92 6.07
CA ALA A 424 17.59 -1.94 7.39
C ALA A 424 18.06 -0.53 7.79
N VAL A 425 18.66 0.22 6.86
CA VAL A 425 19.07 1.61 7.08
C VAL A 425 17.88 2.51 7.37
N PHE A 426 16.78 2.37 6.63
CA PHE A 426 15.59 3.19 6.81
C PHE A 426 14.97 3.03 8.21
N LYS A 427 14.98 1.81 8.77
CA LYS A 427 14.46 1.53 10.12
C LYS A 427 15.24 2.19 11.25
N ILE A 428 16.51 2.56 11.01
CA ILE A 428 17.37 3.20 12.01
C ILE A 428 17.60 4.68 11.73
N LEU A 429 16.99 5.22 10.68
CA LEU A 429 17.12 6.61 10.29
C LEU A 429 16.29 7.47 11.25
N GLU A 430 16.92 8.44 11.90
CA GLU A 430 16.24 9.34 12.84
C GLU A 430 15.92 10.66 12.17
N THR A 431 14.65 11.07 12.15
CA THR A 431 14.25 12.40 11.68
C THR A 431 14.36 13.42 12.82
N ARG A 432 14.99 14.57 12.57
CA ARG A 432 15.12 15.68 13.53
C ARG A 432 14.83 17.02 12.86
N LEU A 433 14.31 17.95 13.66
CA LEU A 433 14.11 19.35 13.27
C LEU A 433 15.12 20.24 13.99
N TYR A 434 15.72 21.17 13.25
CA TYR A 434 16.61 22.20 13.79
C TYR A 434 16.03 23.60 13.55
N CYS A 435 16.23 24.50 14.50
CA CYS A 435 15.81 25.90 14.37
C CYS A 435 16.76 26.71 13.48
N PRO A 436 16.31 27.86 12.93
CA PRO A 436 17.20 28.82 12.33
C PRO A 436 18.31 29.26 13.29
N LYS A 437 19.52 29.45 12.74
CA LYS A 437 20.78 29.81 13.44
C LYS A 437 21.36 28.72 14.33
N GLU A 438 20.76 27.53 14.39
CA GLU A 438 21.36 26.39 15.09
C GLU A 438 22.46 25.75 14.26
N ASP A 439 23.51 25.32 14.95
CA ASP A 439 24.67 24.69 14.34
C ASP A 439 24.63 23.18 14.52
N ILE A 440 24.78 22.45 13.42
CA ILE A 440 24.94 21.00 13.37
C ILE A 440 26.43 20.73 13.15
N ALA A 441 27.12 20.27 14.19
CA ALA A 441 28.54 19.96 14.13
C ALA A 441 28.89 18.58 14.72
N THR A 442 27.89 17.70 14.84
CA THR A 442 28.07 16.44 15.54
C THR A 442 28.97 15.50 14.74
N PRO A 443 30.10 15.04 15.32
CA PRO A 443 30.96 14.06 14.68
C PRO A 443 30.21 12.73 14.48
N HIS A 444 30.61 11.96 13.47
CA HIS A 444 30.09 10.60 13.23
C HIS A 444 28.61 10.47 12.85
N LEU A 445 27.95 11.57 12.48
CA LEU A 445 26.59 11.58 11.97
C LEU A 445 26.55 12.00 10.50
N ILE A 446 25.98 11.18 9.62
CA ILE A 446 25.59 11.63 8.29
C ILE A 446 24.25 12.37 8.40
N VAL A 447 24.14 13.51 7.71
CA VAL A 447 22.95 14.36 7.72
C VAL A 447 22.38 14.40 6.32
N ILE A 448 21.16 13.92 6.14
CA ILE A 448 20.45 13.90 4.85
C ILE A 448 19.34 14.94 4.93
N MET A 449 19.36 15.91 4.01
CA MET A 449 18.43 17.03 4.01
C MET A 449 17.07 16.60 3.46
N ASN A 450 16.01 16.67 4.28
CA ASN A 450 14.63 16.46 3.82
C ASN A 450 13.99 17.77 3.37
N ASN A 451 14.13 18.83 4.19
CA ASN A 451 13.57 20.15 3.93
C ASN A 451 14.38 21.24 4.64
N GLY A 452 14.33 22.47 4.13
CA GLY A 452 15.06 23.62 4.67
C GLY A 452 16.41 23.86 4.00
N ILE A 453 17.12 24.88 4.51
CA ILE A 453 18.37 25.40 3.95
C ILE A 453 19.44 25.44 5.04
N VAL A 454 20.60 24.84 4.73
CA VAL A 454 21.76 24.80 5.60
C VAL A 454 22.96 25.43 4.91
N GLN A 455 23.71 26.24 5.65
CA GLN A 455 24.92 26.88 5.20
C GLN A 455 26.16 26.13 5.72
N LEU A 456 27.10 25.83 4.83
CA LEU A 456 28.40 25.24 5.18
C LEU A 456 29.44 26.35 5.42
N LEU A 457 29.84 26.54 6.68
CA LEU A 457 30.74 27.65 7.05
C LEU A 457 32.19 27.46 6.56
N HIS A 458 32.63 26.23 6.30
CA HIS A 458 34.02 25.91 5.96
C HIS A 458 34.30 25.73 4.45
N GLN A 459 33.26 25.77 3.60
CA GLN A 459 33.37 25.51 2.16
C GLN A 459 32.73 26.66 1.37
N ASN A 460 33.46 27.77 1.17
CA ASN A 460 33.10 28.89 0.28
C ASN A 460 31.59 29.23 0.22
N TRP A 461 30.94 29.41 1.38
CA TRP A 461 29.51 29.78 1.47
C TRP A 461 28.55 28.85 0.69
N GLN A 462 28.88 27.56 0.57
CA GLN A 462 27.99 26.59 -0.08
C GLN A 462 26.71 26.39 0.74
N LEU A 463 25.58 26.40 0.04
CA LEU A 463 24.26 26.10 0.58
C LEU A 463 23.90 24.66 0.26
N ALA A 464 23.37 23.96 1.26
CA ALA A 464 22.80 22.64 1.13
C ALA A 464 21.28 22.74 1.19
N ILE A 465 20.62 22.04 0.26
CA ILE A 465 19.17 22.04 0.10
C ILE A 465 18.61 20.61 0.16
N ARG A 466 17.30 20.50 0.02
CA ARG A 466 16.59 19.21 0.00
C ARG A 466 17.24 18.20 -0.96
N GLY A 467 17.54 17.02 -0.42
CA GLY A 467 18.14 15.89 -1.14
C GLY A 467 19.66 15.82 -1.06
N ASP A 468 20.32 16.85 -0.53
CA ASP A 468 21.76 16.81 -0.29
C ASP A 468 22.10 15.97 0.94
N ALA A 469 23.27 15.32 0.91
CA ALA A 469 23.83 14.61 2.05
C ALA A 469 25.16 15.24 2.49
N LEU A 470 25.23 15.54 3.77
CA LEU A 470 26.31 16.27 4.42
C LEU A 470 27.07 15.35 5.37
N ASN A 471 28.31 15.73 5.69
CA ASN A 471 29.22 14.96 6.54
C ASN A 471 29.44 13.51 6.05
N LEU A 472 29.70 13.32 4.75
CA LEU A 472 29.93 12.01 4.13
C LEU A 472 31.16 11.26 4.69
N ASP A 473 32.02 11.96 5.43
CA ASP A 473 33.23 11.42 6.05
C ASP A 473 32.96 10.83 7.46
N PHE A 474 31.69 10.75 7.89
CA PHE A 474 31.26 10.36 9.24
C PHE A 474 31.79 9.00 9.73
N MET A 475 32.02 8.05 8.83
CA MET A 475 32.53 6.70 9.13
C MET A 475 34.02 6.65 9.51
N ILE A 476 34.77 7.75 9.33
CA ILE A 476 36.21 7.83 9.62
C ILE A 476 36.40 8.12 11.11
N LYS A 477 37.09 7.21 11.82
CA LYS A 477 37.37 7.32 13.27
C LYS A 477 38.52 8.30 13.58
N SER A 478 39.53 8.37 12.72
CA SER A 478 40.68 9.25 12.93
C SER A 478 40.32 10.72 12.68
N LYS A 479 40.61 11.59 13.66
CA LYS A 479 40.42 13.04 13.56
C LYS A 479 41.28 13.66 12.44
N LYS A 480 42.42 13.06 12.09
CA LYS A 480 43.34 13.58 11.06
C LYS A 480 42.74 13.55 9.66
N TYR A 481 41.89 12.55 9.37
CA TYR A 481 41.36 12.29 8.03
C TYR A 481 39.87 12.64 7.89
N ARG A 482 39.26 13.18 8.94
CA ARG A 482 37.86 13.55 8.96
C ARG A 482 37.72 15.06 9.06
N LYS A 483 37.03 15.66 8.08
CA LYS A 483 36.61 17.05 8.13
C LYS A 483 35.14 17.08 8.53
N VAL A 484 34.85 17.52 9.76
CA VAL A 484 33.46 17.71 10.19
C VAL A 484 33.01 19.08 9.67
N PRO A 485 32.05 19.15 8.73
CA PRO A 485 31.55 20.43 8.26
C PRO A 485 30.77 21.10 9.39
N HIS A 486 31.07 22.37 9.66
CA HIS A 486 30.23 23.19 10.52
C HIS A 486 29.05 23.70 9.70
N MET A 487 27.87 23.16 10.00
CA MET A 487 26.63 23.40 9.26
C MET A 487 25.74 24.33 10.08
N ARG A 488 25.35 25.48 9.54
CA ARG A 488 24.43 26.42 10.20
C ARG A 488 23.07 26.41 9.50
N CYS A 489 22.00 26.17 10.25
CA CYS A 489 20.65 26.18 9.70
C CYS A 489 20.22 27.64 9.41
N LEU A 490 19.77 27.93 8.20
CA LEU A 490 19.25 29.27 7.85
C LEU A 490 17.73 29.35 8.04
N SER A 491 17.05 28.23 7.80
CA SER A 491 15.61 28.05 8.05
C SER A 491 15.39 26.94 9.07
N TYR A 492 14.13 26.71 9.45
CA TYR A 492 13.76 25.44 10.05
C TYR A 492 14.14 24.32 9.09
N THR A 493 14.94 23.38 9.57
CA THR A 493 15.56 22.37 8.74
C THR A 493 15.22 20.99 9.27
N GLU A 494 14.51 20.22 8.44
CA GLU A 494 14.21 18.83 8.71
C GLU A 494 15.30 17.96 8.07
N VAL A 495 15.93 17.13 8.88
CA VAL A 495 16.99 16.24 8.45
C VAL A 495 16.77 14.83 8.94
N ASN A 496 17.22 13.88 8.12
CA ASN A 496 17.36 12.49 8.48
C ASN A 496 18.81 12.22 8.86
N ILE A 497 19.03 11.70 10.05
CA ILE A 497 20.35 11.48 10.63
C ILE A 497 20.60 9.99 10.80
N LEU A 498 21.83 9.58 10.53
CA LEU A 498 22.29 8.23 10.77
C LEU A 498 23.67 8.26 11.44
N SER A 499 23.84 7.50 12.52
CA SER A 499 25.12 7.39 13.21
C SER A 499 26.04 6.35 12.58
N SER A 500 27.34 6.59 12.61
CA SER A 500 28.33 5.61 12.12
C SER A 500 28.25 4.30 12.90
N GLU A 501 27.98 4.37 14.20
CA GLU A 501 27.85 3.18 15.06
C GLU A 501 26.63 2.33 14.70
N ALA A 502 25.47 2.96 14.47
CA ALA A 502 24.27 2.25 14.06
C ALA A 502 24.45 1.61 12.67
N LEU A 503 25.11 2.31 11.75
CA LEU A 503 25.45 1.76 10.44
C LEU A 503 26.45 0.60 10.55
N GLU A 504 27.49 0.72 11.38
CA GLU A 504 28.46 -0.37 11.63
C GLU A 504 27.76 -1.63 12.14
N LYS A 505 26.76 -1.51 13.03
CA LYS A 505 25.95 -2.65 13.51
C LYS A 505 25.18 -3.34 12.38
N ILE A 506 24.56 -2.58 11.47
CA ILE A 506 23.86 -3.16 10.31
C ILE A 506 24.84 -3.83 9.35
N LEU A 507 26.00 -3.22 9.11
CA LEU A 507 27.01 -3.75 8.19
C LEU A 507 27.57 -5.11 8.60
N VAL A 508 27.49 -5.50 9.88
CA VAL A 508 27.82 -6.86 10.32
C VAL A 508 26.90 -7.90 9.65
N GLN A 509 25.63 -7.57 9.41
CA GLN A 509 24.65 -8.46 8.78
C GLN A 509 24.79 -8.51 7.25
N PHE A 510 25.42 -7.50 6.64
CA PHE A 510 25.56 -7.36 5.18
C PHE A 510 27.04 -7.29 4.75
N PRO A 511 27.79 -8.41 4.74
CA PRO A 511 29.23 -8.42 4.51
C PRO A 511 29.65 -7.92 3.11
N LYS A 512 28.83 -8.17 2.08
CA LYS A 512 29.09 -7.66 0.72
C LYS A 512 29.03 -6.14 0.66
N GLU A 513 28.00 -5.55 1.26
CA GLU A 513 27.84 -4.09 1.31
C GLU A 513 28.93 -3.46 2.19
N ARG A 514 29.33 -4.12 3.27
CA ARG A 514 30.42 -3.67 4.14
C ARG A 514 31.73 -3.44 3.38
N ILE A 515 32.09 -4.33 2.45
CA ILE A 515 33.31 -4.17 1.63
C ILE A 515 33.18 -2.92 0.73
N LEU A 516 32.02 -2.71 0.11
CA LEU A 516 31.79 -1.57 -0.77
C LEU A 516 31.79 -0.24 0.00
N LEU A 517 31.13 -0.19 1.17
CA LEU A 517 31.15 1.00 2.03
C LEU A 517 32.54 1.26 2.63
N LEU A 518 33.38 0.23 2.79
CA LEU A 518 34.77 0.39 3.21
C LEU A 518 35.60 1.08 2.12
N TRP A 519 35.39 0.77 0.84
CA TRP A 519 36.00 1.50 -0.27
C TRP A 519 35.58 2.97 -0.30
N ILE A 520 34.29 3.25 -0.07
CA ILE A 520 33.78 4.64 0.01
C ILE A 520 34.45 5.37 1.19
N LYS A 521 34.59 4.72 2.35
CA LYS A 521 35.30 5.27 3.51
C LYS A 521 36.77 5.58 3.20
N ILE A 522 37.46 4.69 2.50
CA ILE A 522 38.86 4.90 2.07
C ILE A 522 38.95 6.06 1.09
N PHE A 523 38.05 6.13 0.11
CA PHE A 523 37.99 7.22 -0.85
C PHE A 523 37.88 8.58 -0.16
N TYR A 524 36.96 8.73 0.80
CA TYR A 524 36.81 9.97 1.56
C TYR A 524 38.04 10.28 2.44
N ALA A 525 38.68 9.26 3.02
CA ALA A 525 39.92 9.44 3.78
C ALA A 525 41.07 9.96 2.89
N ILE A 526 41.23 9.40 1.69
CA ILE A 526 42.23 9.84 0.70
C ILE A 526 41.93 11.26 0.22
N ARG A 527 40.68 11.56 -0.13
CA ARG A 527 40.25 12.92 -0.53
C ARG A 527 40.61 13.98 0.51
N ASN A 528 40.55 13.63 1.79
CA ASN A 528 40.84 14.54 2.88
C ASN A 528 42.33 14.70 3.20
N CYS A 529 43.18 13.76 2.78
CA CYS A 529 44.63 13.91 2.83
C CYS A 529 45.07 15.04 1.88
N ARG A 530 45.59 16.14 2.42
CA ARG A 530 46.12 17.31 1.68
C ARG A 530 47.22 17.02 0.65
N ILE A 531 47.66 15.77 0.48
CA ILE A 531 48.72 15.35 -0.44
C ILE A 531 48.25 15.37 -1.92
N PHE A 532 46.93 15.47 -2.19
CA PHE A 532 46.38 15.36 -3.54
C PHE A 532 46.06 16.67 -4.28
N TYR A 533 46.36 17.84 -3.72
CA TYR A 533 46.17 19.12 -4.46
C TYR A 533 47.14 19.31 -5.65
N GLY A 534 48.09 18.38 -5.87
CA GLY A 534 49.11 18.47 -6.91
C GLY A 534 48.98 17.51 -8.12
N MET A 535 47.96 16.65 -8.21
CA MET A 535 47.82 15.71 -9.33
C MET A 535 46.37 15.65 -9.87
N PRO A 536 46.07 16.35 -10.98
CA PRO A 536 44.72 16.40 -11.57
C PRO A 536 44.23 15.07 -12.18
N GLY A 537 45.09 14.07 -12.36
CA GLY A 537 44.79 12.83 -13.11
C GLY A 537 43.94 11.80 -12.37
N LEU A 538 44.10 11.66 -11.04
CA LEU A 538 43.45 10.57 -10.28
C LEU A 538 41.97 10.82 -9.97
N CYS A 539 41.53 12.08 -9.88
CA CYS A 539 40.11 12.41 -9.79
C CYS A 539 39.33 12.02 -11.04
N ARG A 540 39.96 11.99 -12.24
CA ARG A 540 39.32 11.54 -13.49
C ARG A 540 39.15 10.03 -13.57
N LEU A 541 40.10 9.25 -13.02
CA LEU A 541 40.04 7.78 -12.99
C LEU A 541 38.93 7.26 -12.06
N ALA A 542 38.70 7.95 -10.93
CA ALA A 542 37.60 7.61 -10.02
C ALA A 542 36.22 8.00 -10.59
N SER A 543 36.10 9.13 -11.30
CA SER A 543 34.85 9.48 -11.99
C SER A 543 34.56 8.56 -13.18
N HIS A 544 35.59 8.11 -13.92
CA HIS A 544 35.42 7.18 -15.04
C HIS A 544 35.07 5.75 -14.62
N SER A 545 35.57 5.26 -13.48
CA SER A 545 35.21 3.92 -12.99
C SER A 545 33.79 3.84 -12.45
N LEU A 546 33.22 4.97 -11.98
CA LEU A 546 31.83 5.09 -11.55
C LEU A 546 30.84 5.38 -12.70
N SER A 547 31.31 5.96 -13.83
CA SER A 547 30.46 6.17 -15.01
C SER A 547 30.24 4.91 -15.85
N ILE A 548 31.10 3.89 -15.70
CA ILE A 548 30.97 2.61 -16.42
C ILE A 548 29.69 1.85 -16.03
N ASP A 549 29.19 2.01 -14.80
CA ASP A 549 27.92 1.38 -14.38
C ASP A 549 26.67 2.21 -14.75
N ALA A 550 26.83 3.49 -15.13
CA ALA A 550 25.72 4.35 -15.56
C ALA A 550 25.47 4.32 -17.08
N GLU A 551 26.47 3.93 -17.89
CA GLU A 551 26.35 3.84 -19.35
C GLU A 551 25.90 2.47 -19.89
N GLN A 552 25.71 1.46 -19.04
CA GLN A 552 25.16 0.15 -19.45
C GLN A 552 23.66 0.15 -19.82
N LYS A 553 23.09 1.31 -20.16
CA LYS A 553 21.74 1.45 -20.73
C LYS A 553 21.70 1.95 -22.17
N THR A 554 22.78 1.80 -22.92
CA THR A 554 22.71 1.78 -24.38
C THR A 554 23.18 0.43 -24.90
N THR A 555 22.21 -0.47 -25.08
CA THR A 555 22.34 -1.56 -26.05
C THR A 555 22.53 -0.93 -27.44
N LYS A 556 23.77 -0.56 -27.78
CA LYS A 556 24.16 -0.50 -29.19
C LYS A 556 24.18 -1.93 -29.68
N GLU A 557 23.29 -2.22 -30.62
CA GLU A 557 23.18 -3.48 -31.35
C GLU A 557 24.56 -4.05 -31.67
N ILE A 558 24.84 -5.23 -31.14
CA ILE A 558 25.96 -6.05 -31.61
C ILE A 558 25.55 -6.53 -33.00
N LYS A 559 26.00 -5.82 -34.05
CA LYS A 559 25.92 -6.35 -35.41
C LYS A 559 26.77 -7.64 -35.48
N PRO A 560 26.30 -8.69 -36.16
CA PRO A 560 27.05 -9.93 -36.29
C PRO A 560 28.41 -9.66 -36.94
N THR A 561 29.46 -10.19 -36.33
CA THR A 561 30.84 -10.16 -36.88
C THR A 561 30.88 -10.86 -38.23
N PRO A 562 31.49 -10.27 -39.28
CA PRO A 562 31.70 -10.94 -40.56
C PRO A 562 32.45 -12.26 -40.35
N ILE A 563 32.05 -13.31 -41.07
CA ILE A 563 32.64 -14.66 -40.95
C ILE A 563 34.15 -14.65 -41.24
N ASP A 564 34.60 -13.75 -42.12
CA ASP A 564 36.01 -13.59 -42.49
C ASP A 564 36.87 -13.06 -41.33
N ASP A 565 36.33 -12.16 -40.49
CA ASP A 565 37.01 -11.60 -39.32
C ASP A 565 37.21 -12.68 -38.23
N LEU A 566 36.27 -13.62 -38.10
CA LEU A 566 36.38 -14.77 -37.19
C LEU A 566 37.43 -15.78 -37.67
N GLN A 567 37.53 -16.06 -38.97
CA GLN A 567 38.55 -16.95 -39.53
C GLN A 567 39.97 -16.34 -39.44
N LEU A 568 40.11 -15.03 -39.69
CA LEU A 568 41.35 -14.29 -39.48
C LEU A 568 41.74 -14.26 -38.00
N GLY A 569 40.76 -14.09 -37.11
CA GLY A 569 40.98 -14.17 -35.67
C GLY A 569 41.47 -15.56 -35.22
N LEU A 570 40.86 -16.64 -35.75
CA LEU A 570 41.29 -18.00 -35.41
C LEU A 570 42.72 -18.30 -35.89
N LYS A 571 43.10 -17.84 -37.08
CA LYS A 571 44.48 -17.96 -37.61
C LYS A 571 45.48 -17.13 -36.81
N ALA A 572 45.08 -15.94 -36.37
CA ALA A 572 45.92 -15.08 -35.52
C ALA A 572 46.11 -15.66 -34.11
N MET A 573 45.09 -16.30 -33.54
CA MET A 573 45.22 -17.05 -32.27
C MET A 573 46.22 -18.22 -32.40
N GLN A 574 46.15 -18.98 -33.50
CA GLN A 574 47.05 -20.12 -33.75
C GLN A 574 48.50 -19.71 -34.03
N SER A 575 48.73 -18.51 -34.59
CA SER A 575 50.05 -18.00 -34.96
C SER A 575 50.63 -16.99 -33.95
N GLY A 576 49.87 -16.58 -32.93
CA GLY A 576 50.28 -15.58 -31.94
C GLY A 576 50.41 -14.15 -32.50
N ASN A 577 49.92 -13.88 -33.72
CA ASN A 577 50.11 -12.62 -34.42
C ASN A 577 48.81 -11.81 -34.50
N ILE A 578 48.51 -11.04 -33.43
CA ILE A 578 47.30 -10.19 -33.33
C ILE A 578 47.28 -9.05 -34.36
N VAL A 579 48.42 -8.70 -34.98
CA VAL A 579 48.53 -7.57 -35.92
C VAL A 579 47.62 -7.72 -37.13
N ALA A 580 47.38 -8.96 -37.57
CA ALA A 580 46.56 -9.26 -38.73
C ALA A 580 45.04 -9.10 -38.48
N CYS A 581 44.61 -8.79 -37.25
CA CYS A 581 43.19 -8.70 -36.89
C CYS A 581 42.62 -7.28 -37.02
N SER A 582 41.32 -7.20 -37.34
CA SER A 582 40.58 -5.94 -37.37
C SER A 582 40.61 -5.21 -36.03
N GLU A 583 40.54 -3.88 -36.05
CA GLU A 583 40.62 -3.03 -34.85
C GLU A 583 39.55 -3.39 -33.79
N ARG A 584 38.37 -3.85 -34.24
CA ARG A 584 37.28 -4.33 -33.38
C ARG A 584 37.62 -5.58 -32.57
N LEU A 585 38.42 -6.50 -33.11
CA LEU A 585 38.88 -7.69 -32.40
C LEU A 585 40.01 -7.36 -31.42
N ARG A 586 40.85 -6.38 -31.74
CA ARG A 586 41.88 -5.83 -30.84
C ARG A 586 41.30 -5.06 -29.66
N ASP A 587 40.05 -4.61 -29.78
CA ASP A 587 39.24 -3.97 -28.72
C ASP A 587 38.48 -4.98 -27.83
N ASN A 588 38.45 -6.27 -28.19
CA ASN A 588 37.72 -7.29 -27.44
C ASN A 588 38.62 -7.93 -26.37
N GLU A 589 38.30 -7.68 -25.09
CA GLU A 589 39.09 -8.14 -23.95
C GLU A 589 39.28 -9.67 -23.93
N LEU A 590 38.24 -10.45 -24.26
CA LEU A 590 38.32 -11.92 -24.23
C LEU A 590 39.27 -12.45 -25.31
N TYR A 591 39.30 -11.80 -26.46
CA TYR A 591 40.17 -12.16 -27.57
C TYR A 591 41.64 -11.88 -27.26
N VAL A 592 41.91 -10.71 -26.66
CA VAL A 592 43.25 -10.32 -26.20
C VAL A 592 43.72 -11.22 -25.05
N GLU A 593 42.82 -11.61 -24.14
CA GLU A 593 43.12 -12.54 -23.04
C GLU A 593 43.61 -13.90 -23.58
N ILE A 594 42.92 -14.48 -24.56
CA ILE A 594 43.32 -15.75 -25.19
C ILE A 594 44.66 -15.61 -25.92
N ALA A 595 44.87 -14.52 -26.65
CA ALA A 595 46.11 -14.33 -27.40
C ALA A 595 47.33 -14.06 -26.47
N LEU A 596 47.11 -13.47 -25.30
CA LEU A 596 48.11 -13.35 -24.23
C LEU A 596 48.49 -14.69 -23.60
N GLU A 597 47.64 -15.71 -23.67
CA GLU A 597 48.02 -17.06 -23.26
C GLU A 597 49.13 -17.65 -24.14
N HIS A 598 49.19 -17.25 -25.42
CA HIS A 598 50.16 -17.72 -26.38
C HIS A 598 51.44 -16.87 -26.43
N SER A 599 51.34 -15.54 -26.34
CA SER A 599 52.51 -14.64 -26.35
C SER A 599 52.27 -13.35 -25.57
N ALA A 600 53.19 -12.97 -24.70
CA ALA A 600 53.11 -11.70 -23.97
C ALA A 600 53.29 -10.47 -24.88
N TYR A 601 53.97 -10.63 -26.03
CA TYR A 601 54.14 -9.58 -27.04
C TYR A 601 52.82 -9.19 -27.72
N ALA A 602 51.78 -10.01 -27.57
CA ALA A 602 50.47 -9.73 -28.13
C ALA A 602 49.82 -8.49 -27.46
N PHE A 603 50.24 -8.14 -26.24
CA PHE A 603 49.80 -6.93 -25.53
C PHE A 603 50.05 -5.64 -26.31
N GLN A 604 51.16 -5.56 -27.05
CA GLN A 604 51.56 -4.37 -27.82
C GLN A 604 50.63 -4.04 -28.98
N PHE A 605 49.71 -4.95 -29.34
CA PHE A 605 48.78 -4.80 -30.44
C PHE A 605 47.33 -4.68 -29.99
N ALA A 606 47.05 -4.81 -28.68
CA ALA A 606 45.72 -4.55 -28.13
C ALA A 606 45.33 -3.08 -28.29
N SER A 607 44.04 -2.75 -28.27
CA SER A 607 43.61 -1.35 -28.32
C SER A 607 44.01 -0.56 -27.08
N LEU A 608 43.98 0.77 -27.16
CA LEU A 608 44.32 1.65 -26.03
C LEU A 608 43.41 1.41 -24.81
N ARG A 609 42.14 1.07 -25.06
CA ARG A 609 41.13 0.75 -24.03
C ARG A 609 41.47 -0.55 -23.30
N VAL A 610 41.91 -1.57 -24.03
CA VAL A 610 42.27 -2.86 -23.42
C VAL A 610 43.61 -2.75 -22.67
N ARG A 611 44.54 -1.92 -23.14
CA ARG A 611 45.83 -1.65 -22.46
C ARG A 611 45.72 -0.85 -21.18
N SER A 612 44.59 -0.20 -20.92
CA SER A 612 44.30 0.45 -19.63
C SER A 612 43.60 -0.48 -18.63
N SER A 613 43.17 -1.67 -19.06
CA SER A 613 42.50 -2.66 -18.20
C SER A 613 43.49 -3.35 -17.27
N LEU A 614 43.33 -3.13 -15.96
CA LEU A 614 44.23 -3.69 -14.95
C LEU A 614 44.27 -5.23 -14.95
N LYS A 615 43.14 -5.87 -15.28
CA LYS A 615 43.02 -7.33 -15.40
C LYS A 615 43.96 -7.87 -16.48
N ILE A 616 43.93 -7.26 -17.67
CA ILE A 616 44.72 -7.68 -18.84
C ILE A 616 46.20 -7.37 -18.63
N ILE A 617 46.54 -6.23 -18.03
CA ILE A 617 47.91 -5.88 -17.67
C ILE A 617 48.50 -6.93 -16.73
N LEU A 618 47.76 -7.36 -15.70
CA LEU A 618 48.23 -8.39 -14.75
C LEU A 618 48.46 -9.75 -15.42
N ILE A 619 47.59 -10.16 -16.34
CA ILE A 619 47.74 -11.40 -17.11
C ILE A 619 48.98 -11.31 -18.02
N ALA A 620 49.18 -10.17 -18.70
CA ALA A 620 50.35 -9.94 -19.54
C ALA A 620 51.67 -9.96 -18.73
N ILE A 621 51.69 -9.34 -17.54
CA ILE A 621 52.84 -9.37 -16.62
C ILE A 621 53.12 -10.81 -16.14
N GLN A 622 52.07 -11.53 -15.75
CA GLN A 622 52.18 -12.91 -15.28
C GLN A 622 52.75 -13.83 -16.38
N LYS A 623 52.36 -13.60 -17.64
CA LYS A 623 52.87 -14.38 -18.78
C LYS A 623 54.29 -13.98 -19.19
N ALA A 624 54.62 -12.69 -19.18
CA ALA A 624 55.96 -12.20 -19.52
C ALA A 624 57.03 -12.61 -18.48
N GLY A 625 56.61 -12.95 -17.26
CA GLY A 625 57.49 -13.39 -16.19
C GLY A 625 58.31 -12.25 -15.58
N ASN A 626 58.87 -12.49 -14.39
CA ASN A 626 59.48 -11.45 -13.53
C ASN A 626 60.67 -10.69 -14.16
N SER A 627 61.36 -11.25 -15.15
CA SER A 627 62.54 -10.64 -15.76
C SER A 627 62.25 -9.80 -17.01
N HIS A 628 61.24 -10.14 -17.81
CA HIS A 628 61.03 -9.53 -19.14
C HIS A 628 59.78 -8.65 -19.24
N TRP A 629 58.86 -8.68 -18.27
CA TRP A 629 57.62 -7.90 -18.34
C TRP A 629 57.83 -6.39 -18.39
N ARG A 630 58.95 -5.89 -17.83
CA ARG A 630 59.33 -4.47 -17.87
C ARG A 630 59.68 -3.98 -19.27
N GLU A 631 60.17 -4.87 -20.12
CA GLU A 631 60.53 -4.55 -21.50
C GLU A 631 59.33 -4.80 -22.44
N VAL A 632 58.54 -5.83 -22.17
CA VAL A 632 57.46 -6.26 -23.08
C VAL A 632 56.12 -5.58 -22.80
N VAL A 633 55.79 -5.28 -21.54
CA VAL A 633 54.44 -4.80 -21.16
C VAL A 633 54.48 -3.32 -20.79
N LEU A 634 55.43 -2.92 -19.95
CA LEU A 634 55.51 -1.56 -19.39
C LEU A 634 55.55 -0.43 -20.44
N PRO A 635 56.27 -0.54 -21.59
CA PRO A 635 56.31 0.52 -22.60
C PRO A 635 54.98 0.75 -23.34
N HIS A 636 54.07 -0.23 -23.28
CA HIS A 636 52.79 -0.18 -23.97
C HIS A 636 51.61 0.09 -23.03
N VAL A 637 51.85 0.16 -21.72
CA VAL A 637 50.87 0.63 -20.71
C VAL A 637 50.77 2.17 -20.79
N PRO A 638 49.56 2.75 -20.73
CA PRO A 638 49.37 4.20 -20.68
C PRO A 638 50.16 4.87 -19.53
N GLU A 639 50.68 6.07 -19.76
CA GLU A 639 51.58 6.78 -18.82
C GLU A 639 51.01 6.86 -17.39
N ASP A 640 49.73 7.20 -17.25
CA ASP A 640 49.02 7.29 -15.97
C ASP A 640 49.07 5.99 -15.13
N VAL A 641 49.01 4.84 -15.80
CA VAL A 641 49.00 3.52 -15.16
C VAL A 641 50.43 3.02 -14.94
N ARG A 642 51.36 3.40 -15.83
CA ARG A 642 52.80 3.12 -15.70
C ARG A 642 53.38 3.78 -14.44
N ASP A 643 53.03 5.04 -14.19
CA ASP A 643 53.47 5.79 -13.01
C ASP A 643 52.94 5.17 -11.72
N LEU A 644 51.68 4.72 -11.71
CA LEU A 644 51.07 4.01 -10.59
C LEU A 644 51.78 2.67 -10.31
N ILE A 645 52.10 1.89 -11.34
CA ILE A 645 52.80 0.60 -11.20
C ILE A 645 54.22 0.83 -10.67
N ASN A 646 54.95 1.82 -11.20
CA ASN A 646 56.29 2.18 -10.72
C ASN A 646 56.27 2.67 -9.26
N TYR A 647 55.25 3.45 -8.88
CA TYR A 647 55.06 3.90 -7.49
C TYR A 647 54.76 2.73 -6.53
N LEU A 648 53.91 1.79 -6.92
CA LEU A 648 53.60 0.59 -6.13
C LEU A 648 54.80 -0.36 -6.00
N LEU A 649 55.66 -0.44 -7.02
CA LEU A 649 56.91 -1.18 -6.95
C LEU A 649 57.96 -0.51 -6.06
N ALA A 650 58.00 0.83 -6.05
CA ALA A 650 58.86 1.59 -5.14
C ALA A 650 58.45 1.42 -3.66
N LEU A 651 57.16 1.22 -3.38
CA LEU A 651 56.62 0.93 -2.05
C LEU A 651 56.89 -0.51 -1.54
N LYS A 652 57.43 -1.40 -2.38
CA LYS A 652 57.75 -2.79 -2.03
C LYS A 652 59.23 -3.03 -1.66
N LYS A 653 60.03 -1.96 -1.61
CA LYS A 653 61.26 -1.86 -0.82
C LYS A 653 60.94 -1.09 0.46
#